data_AF-A0A6B0RNC4-F1
#
_entry.id   AF-A0A6B0RNC4-F1
#
_cell.length_a   1.000
_cell.length_b   1.000
_cell.length_c   1.000
_cell.angle_alpha   90.00
_cell.angle_beta   90.00
_cell.angle_gamma   90.00
#
_symmetry.space_group_name_H-M   'P 1'
#
loop_
_entity.id
_entity.type
_entity.pdbx_description
1 polymer ?
#
loop_
_entity_poly.entity_id
_entity_poly.type
_entity_poly.pdbx_seq_one_letter_code
_entity_poly.pdbx_strand_id
1 'polypeptide(L)'
;MKSEEELARLKNQHEQNLSKCSGLISIKPLSVKHSRSLGLVPIILTLYLLAAGEEVCYERVGCFKDGLPWTGTFSRQFAGLPWSPEKINTRFLLYTRQNPKVHQEVSAVNYLTIRASHFATHKITRINIPGWKSDGKWQQDMCNVLLKVEDVNCINLDWINGSLQYIHAVNNLRVVGAEVAYFIDVLVKKFGYSASKVHLIGHSLGAHLAGEAGSRTPGLGRITGLDPAGPCFHDTPNEVRLDPSDANFVDVIHTNAVRLFFELGVGTINACGHLDFYPNGGKHMPGCEDLITPLFKFDLNIYREEVFSFFDCNHARSHRFYAESILNPDAFIAYPCRSYKSFKAGNCFHCPKEGCPTMGHFADRFHLKKMKPNRLYYFLNTGTVSPFARWRHKLSVRLDGNNITQGSIFLRVGGTIGKTGEFEFVSGTLKPGMTYTDLIDADINVGNITSIEFIWKEYSFERSQSKLGAEMVIDISGKYGYNHSFIQSTSLSDFAVLRKKSRFMRTVFPPLISDCLGITVSTGKEVCYDRLGCFSDDSPWAGIIERPLKVLPWSPEEVNTRFLLYTNENPNNFQEIVADESTIASSNFKTNRKTRFVIHGFIDKGDENWLQSICKNLFSVESVNCICVDWKGGSHTGYTQATQNIRIVGAEVAYLVDVLKSSFEYSLSDVHIIGHSLGAHAAGEAGRRTNGAIGRITGLDPAEPCFEGTPELVRLDPSDAQFVDVIHTDAAPMIPNLGFGMSQVVGHLDFFPNGGKEMPGCKKNALSQIVDIDGIWEGTRDFVACNHLRSYKYYADSILNPDGFAGFPCASYSAFSENKCFPCPSEGCPQMGHYADRFPGKTKSEGQTFYLNTGDAGNFARWRYKVDVTLSGKRVTGHILVSLFGDKGNSKQYEIFNGTLKPDSTESNEFDSDVEVGVLQKVKFLWYNNVINPTLPKVGASKISVEANDGQVFDFCSQDTGSLGLGKEQVRCQKSFHSNGSTQAPDSGLLYLIGCHISSDHLKVVSAVEALTQGCAWNPQMNLAVRSSVNFDSEIYSTRRWLGHQRLGCVNQPSCSQMLGSVPVIRLEYKKMAQALDPGRRKIWNIQQDNHHFSPGNEVCYDSIGCFSDSKPWAGAAIRPLKILPWSPEKVGTSLLLYTNKNPNNFQILLASDPSTIEASNFQIAKKTRFIIHGFIDKGDESWLVDMCKPHDNPLESLQHQNMFEVEKVNYICVDWKKGSQTTYTQAANNVCAVGAQVAQTLAMLKGSDGRAAEEVTRLVSVQRCN
;
A
#
# COMPACT_ATOMS: atom_id res chain seq x y z
N MET A 1 -46.60 -44.85 4.84
CA MET A 1 -47.97 -44.75 4.25
C MET A 1 -48.58 -43.34 4.17
N LYS A 2 -47.90 -42.23 4.54
CA LYS A 2 -48.26 -40.89 4.02
C LYS A 2 -47.06 -40.02 3.65
N SER A 3 -45.90 -40.26 4.25
CA SER A 3 -44.62 -39.61 3.91
C SER A 3 -43.91 -40.17 2.66
N GLU A 4 -44.34 -41.32 2.13
CA GLU A 4 -43.65 -42.00 1.03
C GLU A 4 -44.20 -41.62 -0.36
N GLU A 5 -45.47 -41.23 -0.46
CA GLU A 5 -46.09 -40.82 -1.72
C GLU A 5 -45.60 -39.43 -2.19
N GLU A 6 -45.31 -38.52 -1.27
CA GLU A 6 -44.70 -37.22 -1.59
C GLU A 6 -43.24 -37.39 -2.06
N LEU A 7 -42.48 -38.29 -1.43
CA LEU A 7 -41.10 -38.59 -1.82
C LEU A 7 -41.03 -39.26 -3.21
N ALA A 8 -42.03 -40.07 -3.56
CA ALA A 8 -42.18 -40.65 -4.90
C ALA A 8 -42.55 -39.60 -5.98
N ARG A 9 -43.39 -38.62 -5.64
CA ARG A 9 -43.74 -37.51 -6.55
C ARG A 9 -42.53 -36.60 -6.84
N LEU A 10 -41.74 -36.25 -5.83
CA LEU A 10 -40.55 -35.41 -5.99
C LEU A 10 -39.46 -36.08 -6.84
N LYS A 11 -39.28 -37.41 -6.77
CA LYS A 11 -38.31 -38.12 -7.62
C LYS A 11 -38.69 -38.12 -9.10
N ASN A 12 -39.94 -38.46 -9.43
CA ASN A 12 -40.43 -38.47 -10.82
C ASN A 12 -40.27 -37.08 -11.49
N GLN A 13 -40.45 -35.99 -10.75
CA GLN A 13 -40.31 -34.64 -11.28
C GLN A 13 -38.84 -34.22 -11.51
N HIS A 14 -37.87 -34.91 -10.91
CA HIS A 14 -36.44 -34.70 -11.19
C HIS A 14 -35.96 -35.56 -12.38
N GLU A 15 -36.38 -36.82 -12.46
CA GLU A 15 -35.97 -37.75 -13.52
C GLU A 15 -36.51 -37.34 -14.92
N GLN A 16 -37.73 -36.80 -15.00
CA GLN A 16 -38.28 -36.23 -16.25
C GLN A 16 -37.50 -35.01 -16.79
N ASN A 17 -36.68 -34.36 -15.97
CA ASN A 17 -35.82 -33.26 -16.39
C ASN A 17 -34.43 -33.72 -16.84
N LEU A 18 -33.99 -34.92 -16.44
CA LEU A 18 -32.70 -35.49 -16.84
C LEU A 18 -32.76 -36.24 -18.18
N SER A 19 -33.93 -36.79 -18.55
CA SER A 19 -34.09 -37.58 -19.78
C SER A 19 -34.16 -36.77 -21.10
N LYS A 20 -33.84 -35.47 -21.08
CA LYS A 20 -33.84 -34.58 -22.27
C LYS A 20 -32.46 -34.09 -22.72
N CYS A 21 -31.39 -34.40 -22.00
CA CYS A 21 -30.04 -33.89 -22.28
C CYS A 21 -28.99 -34.99 -22.51
N SER A 22 -29.37 -36.09 -23.19
CA SER A 22 -28.46 -37.17 -23.58
C SER A 22 -28.68 -37.60 -25.03
N GLY A 23 -28.14 -36.85 -26.00
CA GLY A 23 -28.26 -37.15 -27.42
C GLY A 23 -27.20 -36.49 -28.29
N LEU A 24 -26.33 -37.32 -28.89
CA LEU A 24 -25.46 -37.01 -30.05
C LEU A 24 -24.51 -35.81 -29.93
N ILE A 25 -23.30 -36.07 -29.41
CA ILE A 25 -22.11 -35.35 -29.87
C ILE A 25 -21.55 -36.10 -31.09
N SER A 26 -21.63 -35.48 -32.27
CA SER A 26 -20.89 -35.91 -33.46
C SER A 26 -20.47 -34.66 -34.25
N ILE A 27 -19.17 -34.53 -34.51
CA ILE A 27 -18.58 -33.29 -35.03
C ILE A 27 -18.59 -33.29 -36.56
N LYS A 28 -19.20 -32.27 -37.18
CA LYS A 28 -18.82 -31.76 -38.51
C LYS A 28 -19.31 -30.31 -38.70
N PRO A 29 -18.51 -29.40 -39.30
CA PRO A 29 -18.84 -27.98 -39.41
C PRO A 29 -19.57 -27.65 -40.73
N LEU A 30 -20.56 -26.74 -40.70
CA LEU A 30 -21.16 -26.15 -41.91
C LEU A 30 -21.88 -24.79 -41.64
N SER A 31 -21.25 -23.72 -42.10
CA SER A 31 -21.84 -22.63 -42.91
C SER A 31 -23.15 -21.91 -42.50
N VAL A 32 -22.98 -20.63 -42.12
CA VAL A 32 -23.67 -19.43 -42.69
C VAL A 32 -25.03 -18.92 -42.13
N LYS A 33 -25.10 -17.56 -42.16
CA LYS A 33 -26.24 -16.59 -42.20
C LYS A 33 -26.60 -15.80 -40.93
N HIS A 34 -26.84 -14.50 -41.16
CA HIS A 34 -27.23 -13.49 -40.18
C HIS A 34 -28.71 -13.60 -39.79
N SER A 35 -29.01 -13.23 -38.55
CA SER A 35 -30.24 -12.52 -38.17
C SER A 35 -29.92 -11.55 -37.01
N ARG A 36 -30.73 -10.50 -36.82
CA ARG A 36 -30.53 -9.46 -35.78
C ARG A 36 -31.75 -9.35 -34.87
N SER A 37 -31.55 -9.45 -33.55
CA SER A 37 -32.39 -8.76 -32.56
C SER A 37 -31.64 -8.62 -31.23
N LEU A 38 -31.95 -7.56 -30.47
CA LEU A 38 -31.12 -6.99 -29.40
C LEU A 38 -30.92 -7.88 -28.16
N GLY A 39 -29.73 -7.74 -27.57
CA GLY A 39 -29.40 -8.06 -26.18
C GLY A 39 -28.02 -7.49 -25.83
N LEU A 40 -27.89 -6.77 -24.71
CA LEU A 40 -26.57 -6.37 -24.19
C LEU A 40 -25.92 -7.55 -23.45
N VAL A 41 -24.59 -7.49 -23.30
CA VAL A 41 -23.69 -8.63 -22.98
C VAL A 41 -23.61 -9.60 -24.17
N PRO A 42 -22.52 -9.62 -24.97
CA PRO A 42 -21.12 -9.48 -24.52
C PRO A 42 -20.22 -8.54 -25.36
N ILE A 43 -19.45 -7.67 -24.70
CA ILE A 43 -18.28 -6.98 -25.29
C ILE A 43 -16.97 -7.28 -24.51
N ILE A 44 -17.07 -7.68 -23.24
CA ILE A 44 -15.91 -8.04 -22.41
C ILE A 44 -15.27 -9.38 -22.84
N LEU A 45 -16.01 -10.26 -23.53
CA LEU A 45 -15.54 -11.61 -23.89
C LEU A 45 -14.79 -11.70 -25.23
N THR A 46 -14.79 -10.63 -26.05
CA THR A 46 -14.28 -10.65 -27.44
C THR A 46 -12.97 -9.90 -27.67
N LEU A 47 -12.37 -9.34 -26.61
CA LEU A 47 -10.98 -8.83 -26.61
C LEU A 47 -9.97 -9.79 -25.94
N TYR A 48 -10.45 -10.93 -25.40
CA TYR A 48 -9.62 -11.92 -24.71
C TYR A 48 -9.02 -13.01 -25.62
N LEU A 49 -9.10 -12.84 -26.94
CA LEU A 49 -8.56 -13.77 -27.94
C LEU A 49 -7.70 -13.00 -28.96
N LEU A 50 -6.52 -13.56 -29.27
CA LEU A 50 -5.53 -13.04 -30.23
C LEU A 50 -4.66 -11.86 -29.77
N ALA A 51 -4.31 -11.80 -28.48
CA ALA A 51 -2.98 -11.34 -28.08
C ALA A 51 -2.04 -12.57 -28.06
N ALA A 52 -1.21 -12.72 -29.08
CA ALA A 52 -0.13 -13.72 -29.05
C ALA A 52 1.00 -13.17 -28.16
N GLY A 53 1.22 -13.81 -27.01
CA GLY A 53 2.26 -13.42 -26.07
C GLY A 53 3.65 -13.38 -26.68
N GLU A 54 4.49 -12.43 -26.25
CA GLU A 54 5.89 -12.39 -26.67
C GLU A 54 6.59 -13.70 -26.30
N GLU A 55 7.56 -14.12 -27.11
CA GLU A 55 8.32 -15.36 -26.92
C GLU A 55 9.82 -15.05 -26.91
N VAL A 56 10.53 -15.58 -25.92
CA VAL A 56 11.99 -15.61 -25.91
C VAL A 56 12.48 -17.04 -26.00
N CYS A 57 13.43 -17.30 -26.90
CA CYS A 57 14.04 -18.61 -27.08
C CYS A 57 15.53 -18.56 -26.70
N TYR A 58 15.99 -19.59 -25.99
CA TYR A 58 17.40 -19.81 -25.71
C TYR A 58 17.80 -21.20 -26.21
N GLU A 59 18.85 -21.27 -27.03
CA GLU A 59 19.28 -22.46 -27.77
C GLU A 59 19.34 -23.75 -26.92
N ARG A 60 19.76 -23.62 -25.66
CA ARG A 60 19.99 -24.71 -24.71
C ARG A 60 18.76 -25.20 -23.94
N VAL A 61 17.72 -24.38 -23.80
CA VAL A 61 16.55 -24.65 -22.91
C VAL A 61 15.18 -24.46 -23.57
N GLY A 62 15.15 -24.05 -24.85
CA GLY A 62 13.93 -23.85 -25.62
C GLY A 62 13.31 -22.47 -25.41
N CYS A 63 12.01 -22.37 -25.66
CA CYS A 63 11.28 -21.10 -25.72
C CYS A 63 10.28 -20.92 -24.57
N PHE A 64 10.04 -19.66 -24.21
CA PHE A 64 9.21 -19.23 -23.09
C PHE A 64 8.29 -18.10 -23.55
N LYS A 65 6.98 -18.32 -23.44
CA LYS A 65 5.94 -17.34 -23.81
C LYS A 65 5.46 -16.53 -22.61
N ASP A 66 5.08 -15.28 -22.89
CA ASP A 66 4.44 -14.32 -21.99
C ASP A 66 2.93 -14.25 -22.29
N GLY A 67 2.17 -15.18 -21.72
CA GLY A 67 0.71 -15.19 -21.84
C GLY A 67 0.08 -16.28 -20.97
N LEU A 68 -1.25 -16.39 -21.00
CA LEU A 68 -2.01 -17.37 -20.23
C LEU A 68 -1.48 -18.81 -20.47
N PRO A 69 -1.30 -19.64 -19.41
CA PRO A 69 -1.59 -19.37 -17.99
C PRO A 69 -0.47 -18.63 -17.22
N TRP A 70 0.70 -18.43 -17.83
CA TRP A 70 1.92 -17.95 -17.17
C TRP A 70 1.87 -16.50 -16.70
N THR A 71 1.14 -15.64 -17.43
CA THR A 71 0.98 -14.21 -17.16
C THR A 71 -0.46 -13.79 -17.50
N GLY A 72 -0.91 -12.66 -16.98
CA GLY A 72 -2.29 -12.17 -17.21
C GLY A 72 -3.40 -12.92 -16.46
N THR A 73 -3.05 -13.88 -15.59
CA THR A 73 -3.97 -14.40 -14.55
C THR A 73 -3.92 -13.51 -13.31
N PHE A 74 -4.98 -13.48 -12.49
CA PHE A 74 -5.09 -12.61 -11.31
C PHE A 74 -3.87 -12.71 -10.37
N SER A 75 -3.45 -13.94 -10.01
CA SER A 75 -2.28 -14.17 -9.15
C SER A 75 -0.92 -13.86 -9.83
N ARG A 76 -0.88 -13.67 -11.17
CA ARG A 76 0.36 -13.51 -11.97
C ARG A 76 0.29 -12.30 -12.91
N GLN A 77 -0.42 -11.25 -12.51
CA GLN A 77 -0.65 -10.05 -13.35
C GLN A 77 0.65 -9.28 -13.68
N PHE A 78 1.69 -9.40 -12.84
CA PHE A 78 3.01 -8.78 -13.03
C PHE A 78 4.13 -9.78 -13.41
N ALA A 79 3.79 -11.05 -13.64
CA ALA A 79 4.74 -12.03 -14.18
C ALA A 79 5.01 -11.73 -15.67
N GLY A 80 6.12 -12.24 -16.20
CA GLY A 80 6.59 -11.92 -17.56
C GLY A 80 7.61 -12.90 -18.13
N LEU A 81 8.31 -12.49 -19.20
CA LEU A 81 9.45 -13.22 -19.74
C LEU A 81 10.59 -13.43 -18.73
N PRO A 82 11.30 -14.58 -18.80
CA PRO A 82 12.50 -14.85 -18.01
C PRO A 82 13.75 -14.16 -18.59
N TRP A 83 14.86 -14.25 -17.87
CA TRP A 83 16.21 -13.92 -18.34
C TRP A 83 16.90 -15.12 -19.01
N SER A 84 17.98 -14.88 -19.75
CA SER A 84 18.75 -15.98 -20.34
C SER A 84 19.48 -16.82 -19.27
N PRO A 85 19.70 -18.12 -19.53
CA PRO A 85 20.48 -18.99 -18.65
C PRO A 85 21.84 -18.42 -18.24
N GLU A 86 22.50 -17.70 -19.14
CA GLU A 86 23.83 -17.11 -18.97
C GLU A 86 23.80 -15.90 -18.01
N LYS A 87 22.68 -15.17 -17.96
CA LYS A 87 22.46 -14.10 -16.98
C LYS A 87 22.06 -14.66 -15.61
N ILE A 88 21.35 -15.79 -15.58
CA ILE A 88 20.96 -16.46 -14.33
C ILE A 88 22.14 -17.23 -13.72
N ASN A 89 23.03 -17.78 -14.56
CA ASN A 89 24.23 -18.51 -14.19
C ASN A 89 23.96 -19.67 -13.19
N THR A 90 23.09 -20.60 -13.60
CA THR A 90 22.74 -21.79 -12.80
C THR A 90 23.91 -22.75 -12.66
N ARG A 91 24.21 -23.17 -11.43
CA ARG A 91 25.35 -24.03 -11.06
C ARG A 91 24.88 -25.27 -10.28
N PHE A 92 25.55 -26.39 -10.49
CA PHE A 92 25.24 -27.68 -9.84
C PHE A 92 26.43 -28.13 -8.99
N LEU A 93 26.26 -28.15 -7.67
CA LEU A 93 27.35 -28.35 -6.71
C LEU A 93 27.25 -29.75 -6.08
N LEU A 94 28.08 -30.70 -6.54
CA LEU A 94 28.02 -32.11 -6.17
C LEU A 94 28.81 -32.43 -4.90
N TYR A 95 28.13 -33.01 -3.91
CA TYR A 95 28.67 -33.65 -2.72
C TYR A 95 28.42 -35.17 -2.76
N THR A 96 29.40 -35.94 -2.31
CA THR A 96 29.30 -37.40 -2.13
C THR A 96 29.99 -37.81 -0.84
N ARG A 97 29.91 -39.09 -0.44
CA ARG A 97 30.71 -39.63 0.69
C ARG A 97 32.23 -39.51 0.48
N GLN A 98 32.71 -39.29 -0.74
CA GLN A 98 34.13 -39.08 -1.05
C GLN A 98 34.54 -37.60 -0.91
N ASN A 99 33.60 -36.66 -1.06
CA ASN A 99 33.81 -35.22 -0.93
C ASN A 99 32.70 -34.53 -0.09
N PRO A 100 32.46 -34.93 1.17
CA PRO A 100 31.28 -34.51 1.92
C PRO A 100 31.31 -33.04 2.38
N LYS A 101 32.50 -32.41 2.43
CA LYS A 101 32.67 -31.01 2.90
C LYS A 101 32.84 -29.98 1.79
N VAL A 102 33.34 -30.39 0.61
CA VAL A 102 33.71 -29.50 -0.49
C VAL A 102 33.10 -30.06 -1.77
N HIS A 103 32.27 -29.27 -2.43
CA HIS A 103 31.61 -29.71 -3.66
C HIS A 103 32.59 -29.80 -4.84
N GLN A 104 32.23 -30.63 -5.81
CA GLN A 104 32.72 -30.52 -7.17
C GLN A 104 31.63 -29.84 -8.00
N GLU A 105 31.96 -28.74 -8.66
CA GLU A 105 31.03 -28.10 -9.58
C GLU A 105 30.93 -28.94 -10.86
N VAL A 106 29.70 -29.30 -11.24
CA VAL A 106 29.40 -30.12 -12.41
C VAL A 106 28.49 -29.37 -13.37
N SER A 107 28.68 -29.57 -14.66
CA SER A 107 28.02 -28.81 -15.72
C SER A 107 27.42 -29.73 -16.77
N ALA A 108 26.16 -29.47 -17.15
CA ALA A 108 25.54 -30.11 -18.30
C ALA A 108 26.22 -29.69 -19.62
N VAL A 109 26.63 -28.42 -19.72
CA VAL A 109 27.30 -27.84 -20.90
C VAL A 109 28.69 -28.45 -21.07
N ASN A 110 29.48 -28.48 -19.99
CA ASN A 110 30.77 -29.17 -19.97
C ASN A 110 30.65 -30.50 -19.22
N TYR A 111 29.99 -31.49 -19.82
CA TYR A 111 29.75 -32.81 -19.22
C TYR A 111 31.03 -33.58 -18.83
N LEU A 112 32.22 -33.15 -19.28
CA LEU A 112 33.49 -33.72 -18.82
C LEU A 112 33.73 -33.45 -17.32
N THR A 113 33.17 -32.36 -16.77
CA THR A 113 33.17 -32.08 -15.32
C THR A 113 32.47 -33.19 -14.52
N ILE A 114 31.30 -33.65 -14.98
CA ILE A 114 30.57 -34.78 -14.39
C ILE A 114 31.46 -36.03 -14.41
N ARG A 115 32.14 -36.31 -15.54
CA ARG A 115 33.04 -37.47 -15.69
C ARG A 115 34.30 -37.38 -14.80
N ALA A 116 34.80 -36.18 -14.52
CA ALA A 116 35.95 -35.95 -13.64
C ALA A 116 35.58 -35.88 -12.15
N SER A 117 34.29 -35.85 -11.83
CA SER A 117 33.77 -35.80 -10.46
C SER A 117 33.54 -37.18 -9.84
N HIS A 118 33.21 -37.22 -8.54
CA HIS A 118 32.81 -38.43 -7.83
C HIS A 118 31.37 -38.91 -8.16
N PHE A 119 30.72 -38.36 -9.19
CA PHE A 119 29.36 -38.74 -9.59
C PHE A 119 29.27 -40.22 -9.99
N ALA A 120 28.37 -40.98 -9.35
CA ALA A 120 28.24 -42.41 -9.56
C ALA A 120 26.85 -42.79 -10.12
N THR A 121 26.83 -43.33 -11.33
CA THR A 121 25.59 -43.67 -12.09
C THR A 121 24.77 -44.81 -11.47
N HIS A 122 25.36 -45.61 -10.59
CA HIS A 122 24.61 -46.63 -9.85
C HIS A 122 23.79 -46.04 -8.70
N LYS A 123 24.22 -44.93 -8.08
CA LYS A 123 23.59 -44.31 -6.91
C LYS A 123 22.32 -43.54 -7.27
N ILE A 124 21.50 -43.23 -6.26
CA ILE A 124 20.40 -42.25 -6.35
C ILE A 124 21.01 -40.84 -6.39
N THR A 125 20.36 -39.92 -7.11
CA THR A 125 20.74 -38.51 -7.16
C THR A 125 19.66 -37.67 -6.50
N ARG A 126 20.02 -36.90 -5.48
CA ARG A 126 19.12 -35.93 -4.83
C ARG A 126 19.57 -34.52 -5.19
N ILE A 127 18.65 -33.69 -5.69
CA ILE A 127 18.94 -32.30 -6.06
C ILE A 127 18.15 -31.37 -5.14
N ASN A 128 18.87 -30.62 -4.29
CA ASN A 128 18.29 -29.64 -3.38
C ASN A 128 18.17 -28.29 -4.09
N ILE A 129 16.95 -27.75 -4.20
CA ILE A 129 16.61 -26.59 -5.02
C ILE A 129 16.13 -25.45 -4.11
N PRO A 130 16.86 -24.33 -4.01
CA PRO A 130 16.46 -23.18 -3.19
C PRO A 130 15.32 -22.36 -3.80
N GLY A 131 14.61 -21.68 -2.91
CA GLY A 131 13.68 -20.60 -3.26
C GLY A 131 14.35 -19.23 -3.42
N TRP A 132 13.59 -18.18 -3.10
CA TRP A 132 14.03 -16.79 -3.20
C TRP A 132 15.23 -16.50 -2.27
N LYS A 133 16.28 -15.83 -2.78
CA LYS A 133 17.43 -15.29 -2.01
C LYS A 133 18.19 -16.25 -1.07
N SER A 134 18.03 -17.57 -1.21
CA SER A 134 18.62 -18.55 -0.29
C SER A 134 20.16 -18.55 -0.32
N ASP A 135 20.77 -18.66 0.87
CA ASP A 135 22.23 -18.62 1.10
C ASP A 135 22.98 -19.93 0.76
N GLY A 136 22.26 -21.04 0.51
CA GLY A 136 22.85 -22.36 0.25
C GLY A 136 23.00 -23.26 1.49
N LYS A 137 22.77 -22.74 2.70
CA LYS A 137 23.10 -23.39 3.97
C LYS A 137 22.22 -24.60 4.25
N TRP A 138 20.89 -24.48 4.09
CA TRP A 138 19.99 -25.61 4.35
C TRP A 138 20.22 -26.77 3.38
N GLN A 139 20.59 -26.49 2.13
CA GLN A 139 20.94 -27.54 1.17
C GLN A 139 22.24 -28.25 1.57
N GLN A 140 23.21 -27.53 2.15
CA GLN A 140 24.43 -28.14 2.67
C GLN A 140 24.14 -29.04 3.88
N ASP A 141 23.32 -28.58 4.82
CA ASP A 141 22.85 -29.39 5.95
C ASP A 141 22.04 -30.61 5.50
N MET A 142 21.20 -30.45 4.47
CA MET A 142 20.46 -31.56 3.85
C MET A 142 21.42 -32.61 3.28
N CYS A 143 22.45 -32.22 2.52
CA CYS A 143 23.49 -33.17 2.07
C CYS A 143 24.29 -33.78 3.24
N ASN A 144 24.62 -33.01 4.27
CA ASN A 144 25.32 -33.49 5.46
C ASN A 144 24.53 -34.59 6.20
N VAL A 145 23.19 -34.51 6.23
CA VAL A 145 22.33 -35.53 6.83
C VAL A 145 22.13 -36.71 5.88
N LEU A 146 21.82 -36.46 4.61
CA LEU A 146 21.63 -37.50 3.59
C LEU A 146 22.86 -38.42 3.45
N LEU A 147 24.06 -37.85 3.40
CA LEU A 147 25.30 -38.62 3.22
C LEU A 147 25.68 -39.47 4.45
N LYS A 148 25.20 -39.13 5.65
CA LYS A 148 25.36 -39.97 6.86
C LYS A 148 24.55 -41.26 6.74
N VAL A 149 23.30 -41.18 6.28
CA VAL A 149 22.37 -42.32 6.25
C VAL A 149 22.51 -43.12 4.96
N GLU A 150 22.65 -42.47 3.80
CA GLU A 150 22.71 -43.11 2.49
C GLU A 150 23.96 -42.75 1.67
N ASP A 151 24.29 -43.58 0.67
CA ASP A 151 25.35 -43.29 -0.30
C ASP A 151 24.74 -42.81 -1.62
N VAL A 152 24.71 -41.49 -1.81
CA VAL A 152 24.03 -40.81 -2.92
C VAL A 152 24.89 -39.72 -3.56
N ASN A 153 24.54 -39.36 -4.79
CA ASN A 153 25.00 -38.11 -5.39
C ASN A 153 24.09 -37.00 -4.84
N CYS A 154 24.59 -36.13 -3.96
CA CYS A 154 23.81 -35.02 -3.41
C CYS A 154 24.23 -33.72 -4.11
N ILE A 155 23.31 -33.07 -4.81
CA ILE A 155 23.61 -31.88 -5.62
C ILE A 155 22.84 -30.69 -5.04
N ASN A 156 23.54 -29.61 -4.74
CA ASN A 156 22.90 -28.34 -4.40
C ASN A 156 22.83 -27.48 -5.66
N LEU A 157 21.65 -26.97 -5.98
CA LEU A 157 21.46 -26.02 -7.06
C LEU A 157 21.73 -24.61 -6.54
N ASP A 158 22.55 -23.85 -7.27
CA ASP A 158 22.79 -22.43 -7.06
C ASP A 158 22.26 -21.66 -8.28
N TRP A 159 21.37 -20.70 -8.03
CA TRP A 159 20.80 -19.80 -9.05
C TRP A 159 20.62 -18.38 -8.50
N ILE A 160 21.41 -17.99 -7.48
CA ILE A 160 21.17 -16.80 -6.65
C ILE A 160 20.98 -15.52 -7.47
N ASN A 161 21.79 -15.32 -8.53
CA ASN A 161 21.72 -14.19 -9.45
C ASN A 161 20.34 -14.04 -10.12
N GLY A 162 19.70 -15.16 -10.48
CA GLY A 162 18.35 -15.17 -11.05
C GLY A 162 17.22 -14.94 -10.04
N SER A 163 17.53 -14.98 -8.73
CA SER A 163 16.53 -14.91 -7.65
C SER A 163 16.53 -13.59 -6.86
N LEU A 164 17.42 -12.63 -7.16
CA LEU A 164 17.61 -11.42 -6.32
C LEU A 164 16.35 -10.54 -6.14
N GLN A 165 15.39 -10.57 -7.07
CA GLN A 165 14.11 -9.85 -7.01
C GLN A 165 12.95 -10.82 -7.24
N TYR A 166 11.88 -10.74 -6.44
CA TYR A 166 10.87 -11.81 -6.38
C TYR A 166 10.14 -12.04 -7.72
N ILE A 167 9.66 -10.98 -8.38
CA ILE A 167 8.98 -11.11 -9.69
C ILE A 167 9.91 -11.66 -10.77
N HIS A 168 11.19 -11.28 -10.76
CA HIS A 168 12.18 -11.89 -11.66
C HIS A 168 12.45 -13.35 -11.31
N ALA A 169 12.48 -13.73 -10.02
CA ALA A 169 12.60 -15.11 -9.58
C ALA A 169 11.41 -15.98 -10.06
N VAL A 170 10.18 -15.45 -9.96
CA VAL A 170 8.92 -16.07 -10.43
C VAL A 170 8.91 -16.32 -11.94
N ASN A 171 9.62 -15.51 -12.73
CA ASN A 171 9.81 -15.73 -14.16
C ASN A 171 10.98 -16.68 -14.43
N ASN A 172 12.14 -16.41 -13.82
CA ASN A 172 13.42 -17.09 -14.08
C ASN A 172 13.40 -18.58 -13.72
N LEU A 173 12.60 -19.01 -12.73
CA LEU A 173 12.44 -20.43 -12.40
C LEU A 173 12.03 -21.29 -13.60
N ARG A 174 11.38 -20.71 -14.63
CA ARG A 174 11.01 -21.40 -15.87
C ARG A 174 12.27 -21.85 -16.62
N VAL A 175 13.25 -20.96 -16.72
CA VAL A 175 14.55 -21.24 -17.34
C VAL A 175 15.40 -22.15 -16.47
N VAL A 176 15.45 -21.93 -15.15
CA VAL A 176 16.25 -22.78 -14.24
C VAL A 176 15.68 -24.21 -14.16
N GLY A 177 14.35 -24.37 -14.15
CA GLY A 177 13.72 -25.69 -14.25
C GLY A 177 14.05 -26.42 -15.55
N ALA A 178 14.10 -25.68 -16.68
CA ALA A 178 14.58 -26.21 -17.95
C ALA A 178 16.09 -26.54 -17.95
N GLU A 179 16.94 -25.80 -17.24
CA GLU A 179 18.36 -26.15 -17.04
C GLU A 179 18.53 -27.41 -16.17
N VAL A 180 17.71 -27.60 -15.14
CA VAL A 180 17.68 -28.83 -14.33
C VAL A 180 17.23 -30.03 -15.17
N ALA A 181 16.18 -29.87 -15.98
CA ALA A 181 15.74 -30.91 -16.92
C ALA A 181 16.85 -31.26 -17.95
N TYR A 182 17.53 -30.24 -18.51
CA TYR A 182 18.67 -30.42 -19.42
C TYR A 182 19.85 -31.15 -18.75
N PHE A 183 20.16 -30.85 -17.48
CA PHE A 183 21.17 -31.59 -16.71
C PHE A 183 20.81 -33.06 -16.53
N ILE A 184 19.55 -33.38 -16.21
CA ILE A 184 19.08 -34.77 -16.09
C ILE A 184 19.12 -35.47 -17.47
N ASP A 185 18.73 -34.79 -18.54
CA ASP A 185 18.81 -35.31 -19.92
C ASP A 185 20.25 -35.64 -20.33
N VAL A 186 21.23 -34.80 -19.97
CA VAL A 186 22.66 -35.07 -20.18
C VAL A 186 23.11 -36.30 -19.36
N LEU A 187 22.68 -36.45 -18.10
CA LEU A 187 22.97 -37.66 -17.31
C LEU A 187 22.39 -38.93 -17.97
N VAL A 188 21.15 -38.88 -18.45
CA VAL A 188 20.52 -40.01 -19.16
C VAL A 188 21.27 -40.33 -20.45
N LYS A 189 21.44 -39.35 -21.35
CA LYS A 189 21.99 -39.56 -22.70
C LYS A 189 23.51 -39.76 -22.77
N LYS A 190 24.30 -39.23 -21.83
CA LYS A 190 25.78 -39.32 -21.85
C LYS A 190 26.37 -40.30 -20.83
N PHE A 191 25.62 -40.67 -19.79
CA PHE A 191 26.09 -41.54 -18.71
C PHE A 191 25.21 -42.77 -18.47
N GLY A 192 24.15 -42.98 -19.27
CA GLY A 192 23.22 -44.11 -19.11
C GLY A 192 22.43 -44.06 -17.80
N TYR A 193 22.27 -42.87 -17.23
CA TYR A 193 21.52 -42.68 -15.99
C TYR A 193 20.00 -42.86 -16.21
N SER A 194 19.24 -43.01 -15.12
CA SER A 194 17.77 -43.10 -15.21
C SER A 194 17.13 -41.96 -14.43
N ALA A 195 16.22 -41.22 -15.06
CA ALA A 195 15.43 -40.16 -14.41
C ALA A 195 14.64 -40.68 -13.19
N SER A 196 14.28 -41.97 -13.19
CA SER A 196 13.63 -42.63 -12.04
C SER A 196 14.49 -42.70 -10.77
N LYS A 197 15.82 -42.51 -10.87
CA LYS A 197 16.76 -42.39 -9.74
C LYS A 197 16.98 -40.95 -9.27
N VAL A 198 16.35 -39.96 -9.90
CA VAL A 198 16.45 -38.55 -9.50
C VAL A 198 15.30 -38.20 -8.54
N HIS A 199 15.66 -37.55 -7.44
CA HIS A 199 14.74 -36.97 -6.48
C HIS A 199 15.03 -35.46 -6.37
N LEU A 200 14.10 -34.61 -6.79
CA LEU A 200 14.18 -33.16 -6.62
C LEU A 200 13.56 -32.77 -5.27
N ILE A 201 14.25 -31.96 -4.48
CA ILE A 201 13.80 -31.48 -3.17
C ILE A 201 13.81 -29.96 -3.22
N GLY A 202 12.64 -29.36 -3.43
CA GLY A 202 12.50 -27.92 -3.68
C GLY A 202 11.83 -27.20 -2.53
N HIS A 203 12.43 -26.11 -2.05
CA HIS A 203 11.86 -25.25 -1.01
C HIS A 203 11.29 -23.95 -1.58
N SER A 204 10.13 -23.50 -1.11
CA SER A 204 9.52 -22.23 -1.54
C SER A 204 9.33 -22.17 -3.07
N LEU A 205 9.81 -21.12 -3.76
CA LEU A 205 9.86 -21.07 -5.24
C LEU A 205 10.55 -22.28 -5.88
N GLY A 206 11.53 -22.88 -5.18
CA GLY A 206 12.24 -24.08 -5.62
C GLY A 206 11.34 -25.32 -5.76
N ALA A 207 10.20 -25.38 -5.06
CA ALA A 207 9.21 -26.44 -5.25
C ALA A 207 8.50 -26.33 -6.61
N HIS A 208 8.23 -25.12 -7.09
CA HIS A 208 7.64 -24.88 -8.41
C HIS A 208 8.67 -25.01 -9.53
N LEU A 209 9.93 -24.63 -9.27
CA LEU A 209 11.08 -24.92 -10.13
C LEU A 209 11.26 -26.45 -10.32
N ALA A 210 11.09 -27.24 -9.25
CA ALA A 210 11.10 -28.70 -9.33
C ALA A 210 9.94 -29.27 -10.18
N GLY A 211 8.75 -28.66 -10.11
CA GLY A 211 7.62 -28.99 -10.98
C GLY A 211 7.91 -28.73 -12.46
N GLU A 212 8.42 -27.53 -12.80
CA GLU A 212 8.86 -27.17 -14.16
C GLU A 212 9.97 -28.10 -14.70
N ALA A 213 10.90 -28.52 -13.84
CA ALA A 213 11.91 -29.51 -14.22
C ALA A 213 11.29 -30.90 -14.46
N GLY A 214 10.29 -31.28 -13.66
CA GLY A 214 9.60 -32.56 -13.73
C GLY A 214 8.69 -32.71 -14.94
N SER A 215 7.87 -31.69 -15.24
CA SER A 215 7.01 -31.65 -16.44
C SER A 215 7.82 -31.77 -17.75
N ARG A 216 9.08 -31.31 -17.73
CA ARG A 216 10.08 -31.44 -18.81
C ARG A 216 10.90 -32.75 -18.78
N THR A 217 10.76 -33.58 -17.74
CA THR A 217 11.59 -34.80 -17.53
C THR A 217 10.71 -36.06 -17.41
N PRO A 218 10.30 -36.68 -18.54
CA PRO A 218 9.47 -37.88 -18.53
C PRO A 218 10.07 -39.02 -17.69
N GLY A 219 9.29 -39.52 -16.73
CA GLY A 219 9.71 -40.60 -15.84
C GLY A 219 10.63 -40.19 -14.68
N LEU A 220 10.66 -38.91 -14.30
CA LEU A 220 11.32 -38.42 -13.08
C LEU A 220 10.91 -39.23 -11.84
N GLY A 221 11.86 -39.54 -10.95
CA GLY A 221 11.67 -40.44 -9.82
C GLY A 221 10.75 -39.89 -8.73
N ARG A 222 11.12 -38.77 -8.12
CA ARG A 222 10.34 -38.12 -7.05
C ARG A 222 10.55 -36.59 -7.04
N ILE A 223 9.51 -35.85 -6.67
CA ILE A 223 9.64 -34.46 -6.21
C ILE A 223 9.14 -34.39 -4.77
N THR A 224 9.89 -33.73 -3.88
CA THR A 224 9.37 -33.27 -2.59
C THR A 224 9.25 -31.75 -2.60
N GLY A 225 8.04 -31.23 -2.40
CA GLY A 225 7.76 -29.81 -2.20
C GLY A 225 7.84 -29.44 -0.72
N LEU A 226 8.81 -28.62 -0.35
CA LEU A 226 8.99 -28.12 1.01
C LEU A 226 8.41 -26.71 1.08
N ASP A 227 7.18 -26.62 1.56
CA ASP A 227 6.35 -25.42 1.67
C ASP A 227 6.33 -24.58 0.38
N PRO A 228 5.67 -25.05 -0.70
CA PRO A 228 5.69 -24.37 -2.00
C PRO A 228 5.12 -22.96 -1.92
N ALA A 229 5.74 -21.98 -2.60
CA ALA A 229 5.41 -20.57 -2.43
C ALA A 229 3.96 -20.21 -2.82
N GLY A 230 3.24 -19.52 -1.94
CA GLY A 230 1.92 -18.96 -2.22
C GLY A 230 1.95 -17.81 -3.25
N PRO A 231 2.74 -16.74 -3.04
CA PRO A 231 2.69 -15.57 -3.91
C PRO A 231 3.07 -15.91 -5.37
N CYS A 232 2.13 -15.65 -6.28
CA CYS A 232 2.14 -16.00 -7.71
C CYS A 232 1.89 -17.47 -8.11
N PHE A 233 1.50 -18.36 -7.18
CA PHE A 233 1.11 -19.77 -7.48
C PHE A 233 -0.17 -20.21 -6.76
N HIS A 234 -0.69 -19.39 -5.85
CA HIS A 234 -1.97 -19.58 -5.17
C HIS A 234 -3.14 -19.45 -6.15
N ASP A 235 -4.09 -20.41 -6.07
CA ASP A 235 -5.20 -20.61 -7.02
C ASP A 235 -4.83 -20.67 -8.53
N THR A 236 -3.54 -20.77 -8.91
CA THR A 236 -3.16 -20.79 -10.33
C THR A 236 -3.44 -22.15 -10.99
N PRO A 237 -3.61 -22.18 -12.33
CA PRO A 237 -3.63 -23.41 -13.11
C PRO A 237 -2.43 -24.32 -12.80
N ASN A 238 -2.61 -25.63 -12.98
CA ASN A 238 -1.62 -26.63 -12.58
C ASN A 238 -0.31 -26.47 -13.36
N GLU A 239 -0.42 -26.04 -14.62
CA GLU A 239 0.66 -25.89 -15.61
C GLU A 239 1.72 -24.84 -15.25
N VAL A 240 1.53 -24.04 -14.18
CA VAL A 240 2.45 -22.97 -13.76
C VAL A 240 2.95 -23.11 -12.32
N ARG A 241 2.60 -24.21 -11.65
CA ARG A 241 2.96 -24.55 -10.26
C ARG A 241 3.39 -26.01 -10.17
N LEU A 242 3.53 -26.54 -8.95
CA LEU A 242 3.81 -27.95 -8.72
C LEU A 242 2.49 -28.75 -8.79
N ASP A 243 2.48 -29.84 -9.56
CA ASP A 243 1.37 -30.78 -9.67
C ASP A 243 1.83 -32.25 -9.47
N PRO A 244 0.94 -33.16 -9.03
CA PRO A 244 1.23 -34.58 -9.01
C PRO A 244 1.65 -35.19 -10.36
N SER A 245 1.40 -34.55 -11.51
CA SER A 245 1.91 -35.01 -12.82
C SER A 245 3.43 -35.00 -12.95
N ASP A 246 4.13 -34.18 -12.17
CA ASP A 246 5.50 -33.76 -12.51
C ASP A 246 6.57 -34.80 -12.17
N ALA A 247 6.21 -35.87 -11.44
CA ALA A 247 7.07 -37.01 -11.21
C ALA A 247 6.27 -38.30 -10.93
N ASN A 248 6.96 -39.44 -10.98
CA ASN A 248 6.38 -40.74 -10.59
C ASN A 248 5.81 -40.76 -9.17
N PHE A 249 6.27 -39.87 -8.29
CA PHE A 249 5.70 -39.61 -6.98
C PHE A 249 6.01 -38.16 -6.58
N VAL A 250 5.03 -37.48 -5.97
CA VAL A 250 5.18 -36.10 -5.50
C VAL A 250 4.61 -36.03 -4.08
N ASP A 251 5.38 -35.54 -3.13
CA ASP A 251 4.92 -35.30 -1.75
C ASP A 251 5.24 -33.89 -1.29
N VAL A 252 4.37 -33.31 -0.46
CA VAL A 252 4.43 -31.89 -0.11
C VAL A 252 4.23 -31.70 1.38
N ILE A 253 5.07 -30.89 2.00
CA ILE A 253 4.98 -30.49 3.41
C ILE A 253 4.58 -29.01 3.47
N HIS A 254 3.37 -28.74 3.92
CA HIS A 254 2.85 -27.38 4.14
C HIS A 254 3.13 -26.95 5.58
N THR A 255 3.90 -25.89 5.77
CA THR A 255 4.26 -25.36 7.09
C THR A 255 3.83 -23.91 7.32
N ASN A 256 3.59 -23.14 6.26
CA ASN A 256 3.15 -21.75 6.34
C ASN A 256 2.08 -21.42 5.28
N ALA A 257 1.19 -22.39 5.03
CA ALA A 257 0.10 -22.35 4.07
C ALA A 257 -1.13 -21.64 4.65
N VAL A 258 -1.20 -20.32 4.43
CA VAL A 258 -2.24 -19.44 5.00
C VAL A 258 -2.97 -18.71 3.86
N ARG A 259 -4.25 -18.36 4.08
CA ARG A 259 -5.02 -17.47 3.19
C ARG A 259 -5.40 -16.22 3.97
N LEU A 260 -5.07 -15.07 3.41
CA LEU A 260 -5.03 -13.78 4.12
C LEU A 260 -6.40 -13.31 4.61
N PHE A 261 -6.41 -12.84 5.86
CA PHE A 261 -7.28 -11.79 6.42
C PHE A 261 -6.72 -11.32 7.77
N PHE A 262 -6.28 -12.25 8.63
CA PHE A 262 -5.67 -11.96 9.96
C PHE A 262 -4.42 -12.80 10.28
N GLU A 263 -3.94 -13.60 9.33
CA GLU A 263 -2.69 -14.38 9.46
C GLU A 263 -1.90 -14.23 8.15
N LEU A 264 -0.59 -14.02 8.26
CA LEU A 264 0.33 -13.93 7.12
C LEU A 264 1.04 -15.27 6.91
N GLY A 265 1.09 -15.75 5.67
CA GLY A 265 1.87 -16.92 5.31
C GLY A 265 2.33 -16.90 3.87
N VAL A 266 3.55 -17.40 3.63
CA VAL A 266 4.23 -17.40 2.33
C VAL A 266 4.13 -18.75 1.59
N GLY A 267 3.56 -19.77 2.21
CA GLY A 267 3.23 -21.06 1.57
C GLY A 267 1.86 -21.06 0.88
N THR A 268 1.68 -21.88 -0.15
CA THR A 268 0.41 -22.07 -0.87
C THR A 268 -0.53 -23.02 -0.12
N ILE A 269 -1.84 -22.75 -0.09
CA ILE A 269 -2.81 -23.74 0.44
C ILE A 269 -3.16 -24.82 -0.59
N ASN A 270 -2.74 -24.65 -1.85
CA ASN A 270 -3.05 -25.58 -2.92
C ASN A 270 -2.45 -26.95 -2.63
N ALA A 271 -3.27 -28.00 -2.65
CA ALA A 271 -2.75 -29.37 -2.71
C ALA A 271 -1.95 -29.55 -4.01
N CYS A 272 -0.66 -29.88 -3.87
CA CYS A 272 0.30 -30.01 -4.96
C CYS A 272 0.92 -31.42 -5.04
N GLY A 273 0.63 -32.30 -4.08
CA GLY A 273 1.20 -33.64 -3.96
C GLY A 273 0.24 -34.78 -4.29
N HIS A 274 0.82 -35.97 -4.48
CA HIS A 274 0.10 -37.22 -4.27
C HIS A 274 -0.21 -37.43 -2.78
N LEU A 275 0.67 -36.91 -1.91
CA LEU A 275 0.46 -36.74 -0.46
C LEU A 275 0.79 -35.29 -0.09
N ASP A 276 -0.17 -34.59 0.51
CA ASP A 276 0.03 -33.25 1.10
C ASP A 276 -0.11 -33.35 2.63
N PHE A 277 0.97 -33.03 3.34
CA PHE A 277 1.09 -33.07 4.79
C PHE A 277 0.95 -31.67 5.40
N TYR A 278 0.16 -31.54 6.46
CA TYR A 278 -0.15 -30.29 7.15
C TYR A 278 0.17 -30.41 8.66
N PRO A 279 1.46 -30.47 9.06
CA PRO A 279 1.87 -30.44 10.46
C PRO A 279 1.25 -29.24 11.20
N ASN A 280 0.68 -29.48 12.38
CA ASN A 280 -0.03 -28.50 13.22
C ASN A 280 -1.16 -27.74 12.50
N GLY A 281 -1.70 -28.31 11.41
CA GLY A 281 -2.69 -27.67 10.54
C GLY A 281 -2.10 -26.91 9.35
N GLY A 282 -0.77 -26.85 9.24
CA GLY A 282 -0.01 -26.34 8.09
C GLY A 282 0.21 -24.82 8.06
N LYS A 283 -0.01 -24.11 9.17
CA LYS A 283 0.07 -22.63 9.25
C LYS A 283 1.24 -22.10 10.09
N HIS A 284 1.29 -22.54 11.35
CA HIS A 284 2.21 -22.08 12.39
C HIS A 284 2.85 -23.29 13.03
N MET A 285 4.18 -23.27 13.18
CA MET A 285 4.95 -24.40 13.68
C MET A 285 5.43 -24.12 15.09
N PRO A 286 5.07 -24.94 16.10
CA PRO A 286 5.51 -24.74 17.48
C PRO A 286 7.03 -24.51 17.56
N GLY A 287 7.45 -23.54 18.37
CA GLY A 287 8.86 -23.18 18.54
C GLY A 287 9.54 -22.67 17.27
N CYS A 288 8.78 -22.30 16.24
CA CYS A 288 8.68 -20.86 16.02
C CYS A 288 7.81 -20.35 17.16
N GLU A 289 8.39 -19.55 18.04
CA GLU A 289 7.58 -18.74 18.94
C GLU A 289 6.75 -17.81 18.04
N ASP A 290 5.47 -17.63 18.36
CA ASP A 290 4.62 -16.77 17.55
C ASP A 290 5.17 -15.34 17.65
N LEU A 291 5.60 -14.74 16.52
CA LEU A 291 5.96 -13.31 16.46
C LEU A 291 4.70 -12.40 16.50
N ILE A 292 3.71 -12.82 17.29
CA ILE A 292 2.71 -12.01 18.03
C ILE A 292 3.43 -11.13 19.08
N THR A 293 4.75 -11.24 19.22
CA THR A 293 5.66 -10.13 19.57
C THR A 293 6.93 -10.35 18.74
N PRO A 294 7.31 -9.45 17.79
CA PRO A 294 7.53 -8.04 18.06
C PRO A 294 7.16 -7.12 16.88
N LEU A 295 6.00 -7.31 16.24
CA LEU A 295 5.54 -6.44 15.12
C LEU A 295 5.77 -4.94 15.43
N PHE A 296 5.64 -4.55 16.70
CA PHE A 296 5.96 -3.22 17.24
C PHE A 296 7.12 -3.19 18.28
N LYS A 297 8.32 -3.71 18.00
CA LYS A 297 9.54 -3.27 18.73
C LYS A 297 10.70 -3.02 17.77
N PHE A 298 11.13 -1.77 17.67
CA PHE A 298 11.97 -1.30 16.57
C PHE A 298 13.34 -0.76 17.02
N ASP A 299 14.38 -1.57 16.79
CA ASP A 299 15.61 -1.07 16.16
C ASP A 299 15.58 -1.54 14.71
N LEU A 300 15.61 -0.59 13.78
CA LEU A 300 15.32 -0.81 12.36
C LEU A 300 16.40 -1.63 11.64
N ASN A 301 17.61 -1.74 12.21
CA ASN A 301 18.68 -2.57 11.63
C ASN A 301 18.54 -4.06 11.99
N ILE A 302 17.92 -4.38 13.12
CA ILE A 302 17.76 -5.77 13.60
C ILE A 302 16.51 -6.41 12.95
N TYR A 303 15.43 -5.64 12.84
CA TYR A 303 14.11 -6.13 12.39
C TYR A 303 14.11 -6.73 10.96
N ARG A 304 15.04 -6.27 10.09
CA ARG A 304 15.21 -6.82 8.73
C ARG A 304 15.70 -8.27 8.71
N GLU A 305 16.41 -8.71 9.74
CA GLU A 305 16.76 -10.13 9.90
C GLU A 305 15.66 -10.88 10.67
N GLU A 306 15.00 -10.27 11.65
CA GLU A 306 14.03 -10.97 12.52
C GLU A 306 12.66 -11.26 11.86
N VAL A 307 12.08 -10.37 11.06
CA VAL A 307 10.81 -10.67 10.35
C VAL A 307 11.03 -11.68 9.23
N PHE A 308 12.13 -11.54 8.49
CA PHE A 308 12.56 -12.59 7.57
C PHE A 308 12.75 -13.90 8.34
N SER A 309 13.41 -13.88 9.51
CA SER A 309 13.56 -15.04 10.39
C SER A 309 12.23 -15.64 10.88
N PHE A 310 11.11 -14.90 11.03
CA PHE A 310 9.81 -15.53 11.38
C PHE A 310 9.14 -16.25 10.20
N PHE A 311 9.08 -15.59 9.04
CA PHE A 311 8.56 -16.22 7.84
C PHE A 311 9.46 -17.41 7.47
N ASP A 312 10.77 -17.22 7.42
CA ASP A 312 11.74 -18.29 7.28
C ASP A 312 11.63 -19.31 8.41
N CYS A 313 11.32 -18.97 9.66
CA CYS A 313 11.20 -19.96 10.73
C CYS A 313 10.10 -20.99 10.42
N ASN A 314 8.91 -20.52 10.06
CA ASN A 314 7.79 -21.38 9.72
C ASN A 314 8.03 -22.06 8.36
N HIS A 315 8.46 -21.29 7.36
CA HIS A 315 8.66 -21.74 5.99
C HIS A 315 9.83 -22.75 5.84
N ALA A 316 10.94 -22.52 6.54
CA ALA A 316 12.08 -23.45 6.63
C ALA A 316 11.78 -24.67 7.50
N ARG A 317 10.74 -24.64 8.35
CA ARG A 317 10.42 -25.78 9.20
C ARG A 317 10.10 -27.02 8.37
N SER A 318 9.54 -26.87 7.18
CA SER A 318 9.37 -27.95 6.19
C SER A 318 10.69 -28.70 5.92
N HIS A 319 11.79 -27.99 5.61
CA HIS A 319 13.09 -28.61 5.34
C HIS A 319 13.79 -29.08 6.62
N ARG A 320 13.53 -28.47 7.78
CA ARG A 320 14.02 -28.96 9.09
C ARG A 320 13.34 -30.28 9.50
N PHE A 321 12.02 -30.39 9.35
CA PHE A 321 11.28 -31.64 9.56
C PHE A 321 11.72 -32.73 8.58
N TYR A 322 11.90 -32.38 7.29
CA TYR A 322 12.41 -33.33 6.31
C TYR A 322 13.80 -33.84 6.70
N ALA A 323 14.72 -32.96 7.12
CA ALA A 323 16.04 -33.37 7.59
C ALA A 323 15.98 -34.30 8.82
N GLU A 324 15.12 -34.00 9.81
CA GLU A 324 14.93 -34.85 10.99
C GLU A 324 14.32 -36.22 10.63
N SER A 325 13.43 -36.27 9.64
CA SER A 325 12.79 -37.52 9.17
C SER A 325 13.77 -38.51 8.53
N ILE A 326 14.91 -38.04 7.99
CA ILE A 326 15.99 -38.91 7.49
C ILE A 326 16.62 -39.71 8.64
N LEU A 327 16.75 -39.08 9.81
CA LEU A 327 17.35 -39.69 11.02
C LEU A 327 16.35 -40.53 11.82
N ASN A 328 15.05 -40.27 11.69
CA ASN A 328 13.99 -40.86 12.52
C ASN A 328 12.93 -41.57 11.65
N PRO A 329 13.17 -42.81 11.19
CA PRO A 329 12.33 -43.48 10.19
C PRO A 329 10.91 -43.86 10.63
N ASP A 330 10.62 -43.79 11.94
CA ASP A 330 9.33 -44.10 12.55
C ASP A 330 8.60 -42.86 13.10
N ALA A 331 9.12 -41.66 12.84
CA ALA A 331 8.57 -40.38 13.28
C ALA A 331 7.57 -39.78 12.28
N PHE A 332 6.97 -38.64 12.67
CA PHE A 332 6.08 -37.81 11.84
C PHE A 332 4.94 -38.60 11.16
N ILE A 333 4.29 -39.49 11.90
CA ILE A 333 3.14 -40.27 11.42
C ILE A 333 1.94 -39.32 11.24
N ALA A 334 1.38 -39.30 10.03
CA ALA A 334 0.34 -38.35 9.64
C ALA A 334 -0.99 -39.06 9.33
N TYR A 335 -2.06 -38.56 9.94
CA TYR A 335 -3.37 -39.20 9.98
C TYR A 335 -4.27 -38.59 8.89
N PRO A 336 -4.86 -39.40 7.98
CA PRO A 336 -5.76 -38.90 6.95
C PRO A 336 -7.05 -38.37 7.58
N CYS A 337 -7.38 -37.10 7.35
CA CYS A 337 -8.56 -36.48 7.93
C CYS A 337 -9.17 -35.41 7.00
N ARG A 338 -10.45 -35.08 7.23
CA ARG A 338 -11.15 -34.04 6.44
C ARG A 338 -10.78 -32.60 6.84
N SER A 339 -10.28 -32.38 8.05
CA SER A 339 -9.82 -31.07 8.53
C SER A 339 -8.98 -31.19 9.80
N TYR A 340 -8.15 -30.18 10.07
CA TYR A 340 -7.37 -30.11 11.30
C TYR A 340 -8.25 -30.08 12.57
N LYS A 341 -9.44 -29.46 12.52
CA LYS A 341 -10.42 -29.48 13.62
C LYS A 341 -10.88 -30.91 13.94
N SER A 342 -11.20 -31.72 12.93
CA SER A 342 -11.56 -33.13 13.11
C SER A 342 -10.39 -33.99 13.59
N PHE A 343 -9.16 -33.66 13.18
CA PHE A 343 -7.94 -34.30 13.66
C PHE A 343 -7.65 -33.99 15.14
N LYS A 344 -7.81 -32.73 15.59
CA LYS A 344 -7.70 -32.37 17.02
C LYS A 344 -8.81 -33.01 17.86
N ALA A 345 -10.02 -33.16 17.31
CA ALA A 345 -11.14 -33.83 17.99
C ALA A 345 -11.04 -35.38 18.04
N GLY A 346 -9.98 -35.99 17.50
CA GLY A 346 -9.80 -37.45 17.51
C GLY A 346 -10.68 -38.24 16.55
N ASN A 347 -11.48 -37.57 15.70
CA ASN A 347 -12.36 -38.22 14.72
C ASN A 347 -11.60 -39.05 13.66
N CYS A 348 -10.28 -38.87 13.59
CA CYS A 348 -9.34 -39.54 12.68
C CYS A 348 -8.18 -40.20 13.45
N PHE A 349 -8.40 -40.60 14.72
CA PHE A 349 -7.33 -41.04 15.64
C PHE A 349 -6.67 -42.38 15.29
N HIS A 350 -7.42 -43.34 14.74
CA HIS A 350 -6.84 -44.60 14.26
C HIS A 350 -6.35 -44.44 12.82
N CYS A 351 -5.17 -44.98 12.53
CA CYS A 351 -4.80 -45.25 11.13
C CYS A 351 -5.82 -46.20 10.47
N PRO A 352 -6.09 -46.05 9.16
CA PRO A 352 -6.81 -47.04 8.37
C PRO A 352 -6.15 -48.43 8.45
N LYS A 353 -6.83 -49.49 7.98
CA LYS A 353 -6.23 -50.84 7.90
C LYS A 353 -5.01 -50.88 6.97
N GLU A 354 -4.98 -49.92 6.05
CA GLU A 354 -3.97 -49.64 5.05
C GLU A 354 -2.81 -48.77 5.62
N GLY A 355 -2.86 -48.42 6.91
CA GLY A 355 -1.83 -47.67 7.63
C GLY A 355 -1.88 -46.16 7.42
N CYS A 356 -1.01 -45.45 8.14
CA CYS A 356 -0.75 -44.02 7.97
C CYS A 356 0.58 -43.81 7.22
N PRO A 357 0.71 -42.79 6.34
CA PRO A 357 2.00 -42.34 5.85
C PRO A 357 2.82 -41.63 6.93
N THR A 358 4.14 -41.70 6.82
CA THR A 358 5.09 -40.83 7.53
C THR A 358 5.44 -39.62 6.66
N MET A 359 5.46 -38.42 7.23
CA MET A 359 5.85 -37.20 6.52
C MET A 359 7.37 -37.18 6.23
N GLY A 360 7.75 -36.66 5.07
CA GLY A 360 9.15 -36.41 4.70
C GLY A 360 9.85 -37.57 4.02
N HIS A 361 11.08 -37.85 4.43
CA HIS A 361 12.02 -38.66 3.65
C HIS A 361 11.47 -40.03 3.25
N PHE A 362 10.77 -40.71 4.17
CA PHE A 362 10.22 -42.05 3.97
C PHE A 362 8.74 -42.09 3.55
N ALA A 363 8.14 -40.95 3.15
CA ALA A 363 6.76 -40.89 2.65
C ALA A 363 6.49 -41.83 1.46
N ASP A 364 7.53 -42.15 0.68
CA ASP A 364 7.46 -43.09 -0.43
C ASP A 364 7.35 -44.57 0.01
N ARG A 365 7.51 -44.89 1.29
CA ARG A 365 7.21 -46.24 1.83
C ARG A 365 5.71 -46.52 1.91
N PHE A 366 4.86 -45.50 1.88
CA PHE A 366 3.40 -45.67 1.96
C PHE A 366 2.86 -46.34 0.70
N HIS A 367 2.29 -47.54 0.83
CA HIS A 367 1.93 -48.36 -0.34
C HIS A 367 0.75 -47.79 -1.15
N LEU A 368 -0.13 -46.97 -0.54
CA LEU A 368 -1.22 -46.29 -1.24
C LEU A 368 -0.86 -44.90 -1.79
N LYS A 369 0.41 -44.50 -1.78
CA LYS A 369 0.91 -43.18 -2.23
C LYS A 369 0.58 -42.76 -3.68
N LYS A 370 -0.09 -43.60 -4.47
CA LYS A 370 -0.58 -43.29 -5.82
C LYS A 370 -2.11 -43.41 -5.98
N MET A 371 -2.84 -43.84 -4.95
CA MET A 371 -4.30 -43.83 -5.00
C MET A 371 -4.82 -42.40 -4.83
N LYS A 372 -5.92 -42.07 -5.53
CA LYS A 372 -6.72 -40.86 -5.28
C LYS A 372 -8.01 -41.22 -4.52
N PRO A 373 -7.98 -41.45 -3.19
CA PRO A 373 -9.19 -41.32 -2.39
C PRO A 373 -9.67 -39.86 -2.43
N ASN A 374 -10.93 -39.60 -2.08
CA ASN A 374 -11.51 -38.24 -2.08
C ASN A 374 -10.74 -37.27 -1.16
N ARG A 375 -9.77 -36.52 -1.73
CA ARG A 375 -8.96 -35.43 -1.14
C ARG A 375 -8.88 -35.49 0.40
N LEU A 376 -8.16 -36.48 0.92
CA LEU A 376 -7.83 -36.57 2.34
C LEU A 376 -6.53 -35.83 2.60
N TYR A 377 -6.57 -34.88 3.53
CA TYR A 377 -5.42 -34.13 4.02
C TYR A 377 -4.74 -34.93 5.14
N TYR A 378 -3.41 -34.94 5.22
CA TYR A 378 -2.68 -35.69 6.24
C TYR A 378 -2.18 -34.75 7.35
N PHE A 379 -2.70 -34.91 8.56
CA PHE A 379 -2.36 -34.06 9.71
C PHE A 379 -1.54 -34.80 10.76
N LEU A 380 -0.65 -34.08 11.41
CA LEU A 380 0.19 -34.50 12.54
C LEU A 380 0.46 -33.27 13.41
N ASN A 381 0.92 -33.45 14.65
CA ASN A 381 1.43 -32.37 15.49
C ASN A 381 2.95 -32.54 15.70
N THR A 382 3.65 -31.45 16.01
CA THR A 382 5.11 -31.42 16.22
C THR A 382 5.50 -30.69 17.50
N GLY A 383 6.74 -30.89 17.94
CA GLY A 383 7.36 -30.18 19.06
C GLY A 383 7.92 -28.80 18.69
N THR A 384 8.32 -28.07 19.73
CA THR A 384 8.93 -26.73 19.64
C THR A 384 10.40 -26.76 19.20
N VAL A 385 11.15 -27.72 19.76
CA VAL A 385 12.58 -27.95 19.53
C VAL A 385 12.80 -29.34 18.94
N SER A 386 13.96 -29.58 18.31
CA SER A 386 14.31 -30.91 17.79
C SER A 386 14.67 -31.84 18.96
N PRO A 387 14.17 -33.10 19.02
CA PRO A 387 13.30 -33.75 18.04
C PRO A 387 11.88 -33.15 17.99
N PHE A 388 11.50 -32.67 16.81
CA PHE A 388 10.18 -32.12 16.53
C PHE A 388 9.10 -33.20 16.40
N ALA A 389 9.49 -34.47 16.26
CA ALA A 389 8.56 -35.59 16.31
C ALA A 389 7.68 -35.58 17.60
N ARG A 390 6.43 -36.04 17.46
CA ARG A 390 5.50 -36.28 18.56
C ARG A 390 4.79 -37.62 18.37
N TRP A 391 4.38 -38.25 19.47
CA TRP A 391 3.73 -39.55 19.49
C TRP A 391 2.33 -39.44 20.10
N ARG A 392 1.30 -39.75 19.31
CA ARG A 392 -0.08 -39.49 19.71
C ARG A 392 -0.73 -40.65 20.47
N HIS A 393 -1.33 -40.34 21.61
CA HIS A 393 -2.07 -41.25 22.47
C HIS A 393 -3.48 -40.71 22.74
N LYS A 394 -4.43 -41.62 23.00
CA LYS A 394 -5.75 -41.30 23.53
C LYS A 394 -5.87 -41.86 24.94
N LEU A 395 -5.99 -40.98 25.93
CA LEU A 395 -6.11 -41.34 27.34
C LEU A 395 -7.55 -41.17 27.81
N SER A 396 -8.06 -42.15 28.56
CA SER A 396 -9.38 -42.09 29.19
C SER A 396 -9.24 -42.45 30.67
N VAL A 397 -9.60 -41.55 31.59
CA VAL A 397 -9.48 -41.76 33.04
C VAL A 397 -10.88 -41.72 33.67
N ARG A 398 -11.24 -42.77 34.41
CA ARG A 398 -12.43 -42.79 35.27
C ARG A 398 -12.02 -42.39 36.69
N LEU A 399 -12.64 -41.35 37.24
CA LEU A 399 -12.27 -40.83 38.56
C LEU A 399 -12.89 -41.65 39.69
N ASP A 400 -12.12 -41.87 40.75
CA ASP A 400 -12.59 -42.31 42.06
C ASP A 400 -12.50 -41.11 43.04
N GLY A 401 -13.32 -41.07 44.08
CA GLY A 401 -13.30 -40.01 45.09
C GLY A 401 -14.57 -39.84 45.90
N ASN A 402 -14.51 -38.99 46.94
CA ASN A 402 -15.59 -38.82 47.91
C ASN A 402 -16.55 -37.65 47.59
N ASN A 403 -16.05 -36.55 47.01
CA ASN A 403 -16.79 -35.31 46.77
C ASN A 403 -16.57 -34.80 45.33
N ILE A 404 -17.42 -33.86 44.90
CA ILE A 404 -17.15 -33.04 43.70
C ILE A 404 -16.13 -31.96 44.09
N THR A 405 -15.04 -31.83 43.32
CA THR A 405 -13.87 -30.99 43.66
C THR A 405 -13.52 -30.00 42.55
N GLN A 406 -12.84 -28.90 42.88
CA GLN A 406 -12.24 -27.98 41.92
C GLN A 406 -10.72 -28.20 41.88
N GLY A 407 -10.16 -28.50 40.70
CA GLY A 407 -8.72 -28.72 40.57
C GLY A 407 -8.26 -29.15 39.17
N SER A 408 -6.96 -29.37 39.04
CA SER A 408 -6.31 -29.94 37.86
C SER A 408 -5.87 -31.38 38.10
N ILE A 409 -5.99 -32.24 37.08
CA ILE A 409 -5.39 -33.57 37.01
C ILE A 409 -4.24 -33.51 35.99
N PHE A 410 -3.08 -33.99 36.40
CA PHE A 410 -1.90 -34.21 35.58
C PHE A 410 -1.61 -35.70 35.50
N LEU A 411 -1.08 -36.13 34.35
CA LEU A 411 -0.64 -37.50 34.15
C LEU A 411 0.85 -37.53 33.75
N ARG A 412 1.49 -38.69 33.95
CA ARG A 412 2.73 -39.07 33.25
C ARG A 412 2.62 -40.48 32.70
N VAL A 413 2.98 -40.70 31.44
CA VAL A 413 2.99 -42.04 30.81
C VAL A 413 4.42 -42.60 30.85
N GLY A 414 4.59 -43.82 31.37
CA GLY A 414 5.86 -44.54 31.39
C GLY A 414 5.78 -45.83 30.59
N GLY A 415 6.77 -46.10 29.75
CA GLY A 415 6.84 -47.28 28.89
C GLY A 415 8.17 -48.02 28.95
N THR A 416 8.45 -48.83 27.93
CA THR A 416 9.64 -49.69 27.87
C THR A 416 10.95 -48.97 27.55
N ILE A 417 10.89 -47.79 26.92
CA ILE A 417 12.07 -47.05 26.46
C ILE A 417 12.16 -45.61 26.99
N GLY A 418 11.17 -45.14 27.75
CA GLY A 418 11.14 -43.79 28.29
C GLY A 418 9.89 -43.50 29.13
N LYS A 419 9.79 -42.26 29.62
CA LYS A 419 8.65 -41.74 30.38
C LYS A 419 8.48 -40.25 30.07
N THR A 420 7.24 -39.79 29.93
CA THR A 420 6.91 -38.37 29.67
C THR A 420 7.15 -37.47 30.88
N GLY A 421 7.20 -36.15 30.64
CA GLY A 421 6.95 -35.14 31.67
C GLY A 421 5.52 -35.20 32.24
N GLU A 422 5.22 -34.32 33.21
CA GLU A 422 3.81 -34.04 33.59
C GLU A 422 3.14 -33.27 32.47
N PHE A 423 1.95 -33.69 32.09
CA PHE A 423 1.03 -32.91 31.26
C PHE A 423 -0.32 -32.84 31.96
N GLU A 424 -1.00 -31.71 31.84
CA GLU A 424 -2.38 -31.56 32.32
C GLU A 424 -3.32 -32.39 31.43
N PHE A 425 -4.31 -33.02 32.03
CA PHE A 425 -5.25 -33.94 31.36
C PHE A 425 -6.72 -33.50 31.49
N VAL A 426 -7.08 -32.85 32.61
CA VAL A 426 -8.36 -32.14 32.77
C VAL A 426 -8.29 -31.19 33.96
N SER A 427 -8.99 -30.04 33.87
CA SER A 427 -9.12 -29.07 34.96
C SER A 427 -10.55 -28.56 35.15
N GLY A 428 -10.80 -27.95 36.31
CA GLY A 428 -12.09 -27.39 36.71
C GLY A 428 -12.88 -28.33 37.63
N THR A 429 -14.19 -28.46 37.38
CA THR A 429 -15.10 -29.25 38.23
C THR A 429 -14.98 -30.75 37.97
N LEU A 430 -14.26 -31.45 38.84
CA LEU A 430 -14.00 -32.88 38.77
C LEU A 430 -15.05 -33.66 39.58
N LYS A 431 -15.64 -34.69 38.96
CA LYS A 431 -16.71 -35.51 39.56
C LYS A 431 -16.29 -36.99 39.64
N PRO A 432 -16.29 -37.61 40.84
CA PRO A 432 -16.11 -39.06 40.99
C PRO A 432 -17.10 -39.87 40.15
N GLY A 433 -16.69 -41.06 39.73
CA GLY A 433 -17.45 -42.00 38.89
C GLY A 433 -17.51 -41.65 37.41
N MET A 434 -17.20 -40.40 37.02
CA MET A 434 -17.17 -39.93 35.62
C MET A 434 -15.88 -40.33 34.91
N THR A 435 -16.00 -40.62 33.61
CA THR A 435 -14.86 -40.85 32.72
C THR A 435 -14.56 -39.59 31.91
N TYR A 436 -13.34 -39.09 32.03
CA TYR A 436 -12.78 -38.00 31.22
C TYR A 436 -11.89 -38.60 30.12
N THR A 437 -11.75 -37.93 28.99
CA THR A 437 -11.03 -38.46 27.82
C THR A 437 -10.39 -37.35 27.03
N ASP A 438 -9.10 -37.48 26.72
CA ASP A 438 -8.34 -36.49 25.96
C ASP A 438 -7.25 -37.13 25.07
N LEU A 439 -6.63 -36.32 24.22
CA LEU A 439 -5.65 -36.70 23.21
C LEU A 439 -4.34 -35.95 23.42
N ILE A 440 -3.26 -36.68 23.68
CA ILE A 440 -1.94 -36.10 23.92
C ILE A 440 -0.98 -36.39 22.77
N ASP A 441 -0.10 -35.44 22.48
CA ASP A 441 1.02 -35.57 21.56
C ASP A 441 2.32 -35.58 22.37
N ALA A 442 2.74 -36.77 22.81
CA ALA A 442 3.88 -36.97 23.69
C ALA A 442 5.21 -36.56 23.02
N ASP A 443 6.11 -35.99 23.82
CA ASP A 443 7.43 -35.47 23.44
C ASP A 443 8.49 -36.54 23.19
N ILE A 444 8.30 -37.72 23.78
CA ILE A 444 9.21 -38.87 23.70
C ILE A 444 8.41 -40.11 23.29
N ASN A 445 8.97 -40.94 22.40
CA ASN A 445 8.47 -42.29 22.17
C ASN A 445 8.67 -43.14 23.43
N VAL A 446 7.59 -43.43 24.17
CA VAL A 446 7.65 -44.28 25.38
C VAL A 446 7.70 -45.78 25.06
N GLY A 447 7.39 -46.18 23.82
CA GLY A 447 7.26 -47.59 23.42
C GLY A 447 6.00 -48.24 24.00
N ASN A 448 6.10 -49.51 24.40
CA ASN A 448 4.98 -50.20 25.06
C ASN A 448 4.79 -49.64 26.47
N ILE A 449 3.57 -49.23 26.82
CA ILE A 449 3.27 -48.58 28.10
C ILE A 449 3.31 -49.61 29.25
N THR A 450 3.95 -49.23 30.36
CA THR A 450 4.17 -50.05 31.55
C THR A 450 3.56 -49.46 32.82
N SER A 451 3.31 -48.15 32.85
CA SER A 451 2.70 -47.43 33.98
C SER A 451 2.14 -46.07 33.57
N ILE A 452 1.16 -45.57 34.32
CA ILE A 452 0.67 -44.19 34.23
C ILE A 452 0.59 -43.63 35.65
N GLU A 453 1.15 -42.45 35.89
CA GLU A 453 1.07 -41.76 37.19
C GLU A 453 -0.09 -40.76 37.18
N PHE A 454 -0.90 -40.73 38.23
CA PHE A 454 -2.01 -39.78 38.41
C PHE A 454 -1.65 -38.78 39.51
N ILE A 455 -1.78 -37.49 39.22
CA ILE A 455 -1.44 -36.39 40.11
C ILE A 455 -2.61 -35.39 40.09
N TRP A 456 -3.25 -35.17 41.23
CA TRP A 456 -4.32 -34.18 41.37
C TRP A 456 -3.85 -32.99 42.22
N LYS A 457 -4.24 -31.78 41.84
CA LYS A 457 -3.90 -30.51 42.50
C LYS A 457 -5.21 -29.72 42.70
N GLU A 458 -5.68 -29.60 43.95
CA GLU A 458 -6.93 -28.90 44.31
C GLU A 458 -6.74 -27.36 44.27
N TYR A 459 -7.80 -26.61 44.00
CA TYR A 459 -7.75 -25.13 43.92
C TYR A 459 -8.12 -24.40 45.22
N SER A 460 -8.59 -25.10 46.26
CA SER A 460 -9.03 -24.47 47.53
C SER A 460 -7.90 -24.34 48.55
N PHE A 461 -7.73 -23.14 49.12
CA PHE A 461 -6.78 -22.88 50.22
C PHE A 461 -7.31 -23.26 51.62
N GLU A 462 -8.59 -23.57 51.76
CA GLU A 462 -9.15 -24.14 53.00
C GLU A 462 -8.85 -25.64 53.12
N ARG A 463 -8.83 -26.16 54.36
CA ARG A 463 -8.65 -27.60 54.63
C ARG A 463 -9.88 -28.41 54.23
N SER A 464 -10.01 -28.70 52.95
CA SER A 464 -10.92 -29.73 52.45
C SER A 464 -10.54 -31.10 53.04
N GLN A 465 -11.50 -32.03 53.05
CA GLN A 465 -11.22 -33.47 53.17
C GLN A 465 -11.49 -34.19 51.83
N SER A 466 -11.38 -33.44 50.73
CA SER A 466 -11.53 -33.95 49.37
C SER A 466 -10.45 -35.00 49.09
N LYS A 467 -10.85 -36.12 48.47
CA LYS A 467 -9.92 -37.13 47.97
C LYS A 467 -10.36 -37.56 46.58
N LEU A 468 -9.43 -37.50 45.62
CA LEU A 468 -9.64 -37.83 44.22
C LEU A 468 -8.53 -38.77 43.72
N GLY A 469 -8.91 -39.73 42.88
CA GLY A 469 -8.03 -40.76 42.31
C GLY A 469 -8.53 -41.23 40.95
N ALA A 470 -7.97 -42.33 40.45
CA ALA A 470 -8.30 -42.90 39.15
C ALA A 470 -8.66 -44.38 39.28
N GLU A 471 -9.95 -44.69 39.28
CA GLU A 471 -10.50 -46.05 39.28
C GLU A 471 -9.86 -46.88 38.15
N MET A 472 -9.84 -46.30 36.95
CA MET A 472 -9.35 -46.93 35.72
C MET A 472 -8.71 -45.88 34.81
N VAL A 473 -7.60 -46.26 34.15
CA VAL A 473 -7.00 -45.51 33.04
C VAL A 473 -6.89 -46.41 31.82
N ILE A 474 -7.31 -45.94 30.66
CA ILE A 474 -7.16 -46.60 29.36
C ILE A 474 -6.29 -45.73 28.47
N ASP A 475 -5.16 -46.26 27.98
CA ASP A 475 -4.42 -45.69 26.85
C ASP A 475 -4.74 -46.45 25.57
N ILE A 476 -4.85 -45.72 24.46
CA ILE A 476 -4.78 -46.29 23.12
C ILE A 476 -3.68 -45.54 22.35
N SER A 477 -2.76 -46.27 21.71
CA SER A 477 -1.69 -45.68 20.87
C SER A 477 -2.13 -45.52 19.41
N GLY A 478 -1.99 -44.32 18.83
CA GLY A 478 -2.52 -43.99 17.50
C GLY A 478 -1.89 -44.77 16.34
N LYS A 479 -0.64 -45.23 16.49
CA LYS A 479 0.10 -45.96 15.42
C LYS A 479 -0.46 -47.36 15.15
N TYR A 480 -1.02 -48.03 16.16
CA TYR A 480 -1.39 -49.45 16.10
C TYR A 480 -2.77 -49.78 16.67
N GLY A 481 -3.42 -48.87 17.41
CA GLY A 481 -4.69 -49.14 18.09
C GLY A 481 -4.59 -50.08 19.30
N TYR A 482 -3.38 -50.37 19.78
CA TYR A 482 -3.19 -51.18 21.00
C TYR A 482 -3.80 -50.46 22.20
N ASN A 483 -4.66 -51.18 22.93
CA ASN A 483 -5.36 -50.72 24.13
C ASN A 483 -4.66 -51.28 25.38
N HIS A 484 -4.30 -50.40 26.30
CA HIS A 484 -3.71 -50.74 27.60
C HIS A 484 -4.59 -50.19 28.73
N SER A 485 -5.23 -51.10 29.48
CA SER A 485 -6.08 -50.77 30.63
C SER A 485 -5.34 -50.97 31.96
N PHE A 486 -5.40 -49.97 32.83
CA PHE A 486 -4.81 -49.93 34.17
C PHE A 486 -5.93 -49.68 35.19
N ILE A 487 -5.87 -50.33 36.36
CA ILE A 487 -6.92 -50.27 37.40
C ILE A 487 -6.26 -50.06 38.77
N GLN A 488 -6.84 -49.20 39.62
CA GLN A 488 -6.34 -48.94 40.98
C GLN A 488 -6.58 -50.14 41.91
N SER A 489 -5.66 -50.39 42.85
CA SER A 489 -5.66 -51.62 43.68
C SER A 489 -5.78 -51.42 45.20
N THR A 490 -5.72 -50.18 45.71
CA THR A 490 -5.98 -49.82 47.12
C THR A 490 -6.39 -48.34 47.24
N SER A 491 -7.04 -47.96 48.35
CA SER A 491 -7.70 -46.67 48.55
C SER A 491 -6.91 -45.61 49.34
N LEU A 492 -6.92 -44.37 48.83
CA LEU A 492 -7.01 -43.10 49.59
C LEU A 492 -5.85 -42.60 50.51
N SER A 493 -4.67 -42.25 49.95
CA SER A 493 -3.85 -41.13 50.46
C SER A 493 -2.85 -40.54 49.45
N ASP A 494 -3.03 -39.26 49.12
CA ASP A 494 -2.11 -38.16 48.76
C ASP A 494 -1.02 -38.33 47.67
N PHE A 495 -0.54 -39.53 47.31
CA PHE A 495 0.34 -39.75 46.15
C PHE A 495 0.10 -41.10 45.47
N ALA A 496 -0.75 -41.11 44.44
CA ALA A 496 -1.22 -42.32 43.74
C ALA A 496 -0.36 -42.71 42.52
N VAL A 497 0.85 -43.22 42.76
CA VAL A 497 1.71 -43.80 41.71
C VAL A 497 1.25 -45.22 41.35
N LEU A 498 0.49 -45.39 40.25
CA LEU A 498 0.04 -46.69 39.76
C LEU A 498 1.20 -47.47 39.10
N ARG A 499 1.93 -48.26 39.90
CA ARG A 499 3.04 -49.11 39.45
C ARG A 499 3.00 -50.52 40.06
N LYS A 500 3.67 -51.46 39.38
CA LYS A 500 3.91 -52.84 39.82
C LYS A 500 4.90 -52.85 41.01
N LYS A 501 4.62 -53.62 42.07
CA LYS A 501 5.33 -53.59 43.38
C LYS A 501 6.85 -53.92 43.31
N SER A 502 7.70 -53.10 43.94
CA SER A 502 8.80 -53.54 44.86
C SER A 502 9.46 -52.38 45.66
N ARG A 503 10.16 -52.71 46.75
CA ARG A 503 10.62 -51.91 47.91
C ARG A 503 11.82 -50.94 47.74
N PHE A 504 11.83 -49.88 48.59
CA PHE A 504 12.97 -49.28 49.36
C PHE A 504 14.17 -48.61 48.60
N MET A 505 14.90 -47.60 49.13
CA MET A 505 14.76 -46.75 50.33
C MET A 505 15.38 -45.32 50.14
N ARG A 506 15.41 -44.52 51.22
CA ARG A 506 15.84 -43.10 51.41
C ARG A 506 17.31 -42.80 50.99
N THR A 507 17.79 -41.54 50.82
CA THR A 507 18.17 -40.63 51.94
C THR A 507 18.46 -39.16 51.55
N VAL A 508 17.66 -38.23 52.10
CA VAL A 508 17.96 -36.94 52.78
C VAL A 508 19.00 -35.93 52.24
N PHE A 509 18.56 -34.67 52.03
CA PHE A 509 19.27 -33.43 52.44
C PHE A 509 18.31 -32.20 52.53
N PRO A 510 18.11 -31.64 53.74
CA PRO A 510 17.63 -30.26 53.99
C PRO A 510 18.55 -29.55 55.05
N PRO A 511 18.24 -28.37 55.64
CA PRO A 511 17.19 -27.37 55.33
C PRO A 511 17.74 -25.92 55.16
N LEU A 512 16.83 -24.97 54.83
CA LEU A 512 16.68 -23.58 55.33
C LEU A 512 15.68 -22.89 54.37
N ILE A 513 14.40 -22.71 54.72
CA ILE A 513 13.84 -21.54 55.45
C ILE A 513 14.16 -20.23 54.72
N SER A 514 13.23 -19.33 54.37
CA SER A 514 11.76 -19.24 54.28
C SER A 514 11.51 -17.76 53.97
N ASP A 515 10.64 -17.45 53.00
CA ASP A 515 9.71 -16.29 52.96
C ASP A 515 9.40 -15.89 51.50
N CYS A 516 8.20 -15.42 51.15
CA CYS A 516 6.86 -15.70 51.71
C CYS A 516 5.80 -15.34 50.65
N LEU A 517 4.68 -16.07 50.59
CA LEU A 517 3.38 -15.73 49.94
C LEU A 517 3.38 -15.01 48.56
N GLY A 518 2.87 -15.69 47.53
CA GLY A 518 2.46 -15.03 46.28
C GLY A 518 1.77 -15.96 45.28
N ILE A 519 0.51 -15.67 44.93
CA ILE A 519 -0.16 -16.23 43.75
C ILE A 519 0.10 -15.25 42.60
N THR A 520 0.61 -15.73 41.47
CA THR A 520 0.74 -14.92 40.26
C THR A 520 -0.09 -15.50 39.11
N VAL A 521 -1.15 -14.76 38.77
CA VAL A 521 -1.59 -14.65 37.36
C VAL A 521 -0.38 -14.16 36.55
N SER A 522 -0.29 -14.54 35.27
CA SER A 522 0.68 -13.92 34.36
C SER A 522 0.31 -12.46 34.09
N THR A 523 0.61 -11.57 35.02
CA THR A 523 0.51 -10.12 34.88
C THR A 523 1.22 -9.67 33.62
N GLY A 524 0.64 -8.75 32.87
CA GLY A 524 1.36 -8.03 31.82
C GLY A 524 2.59 -7.34 32.39
N LYS A 525 3.53 -7.00 31.50
CA LYS A 525 4.63 -6.14 31.90
C LYS A 525 4.09 -4.74 32.07
N GLU A 526 4.62 -4.03 33.06
CA GLU A 526 4.28 -2.65 33.36
C GLU A 526 5.57 -1.83 33.38
N VAL A 527 5.50 -0.61 32.86
CA VAL A 527 6.55 0.41 32.99
C VAL A 527 5.92 1.66 33.59
N CYS A 528 6.61 2.29 34.53
CA CYS A 528 6.16 3.51 35.20
C CYS A 528 7.18 4.62 34.95
N TYR A 529 6.66 5.83 34.69
CA TYR A 529 7.45 7.05 34.53
C TYR A 529 6.92 8.10 35.51
N ASP A 530 7.80 8.70 36.32
CA ASP A 530 7.47 9.44 37.56
C ASP A 530 6.29 10.41 37.43
N ARG A 531 6.22 11.18 36.33
CA ARG A 531 5.17 12.19 36.07
C ARG A 531 3.88 11.61 35.46
N LEU A 532 4.00 10.50 34.71
CA LEU A 532 2.95 10.01 33.82
C LEU A 532 2.21 8.77 34.37
N GLY A 533 2.71 8.20 35.46
CA GLY A 533 2.21 6.97 36.05
C GLY A 533 2.66 5.74 35.27
N CYS A 534 1.87 4.67 35.39
CA CYS A 534 2.21 3.34 34.87
C CYS A 534 1.41 2.96 33.61
N PHE A 535 2.06 2.18 32.75
CA PHE A 535 1.54 1.70 31.48
C PHE A 535 1.81 0.20 31.39
N SER A 536 0.74 -0.60 31.29
CA SER A 536 0.84 -2.06 31.10
C SER A 536 0.63 -2.48 29.65
N ASP A 537 1.12 -3.69 29.32
CA ASP A 537 0.82 -4.41 28.07
C ASP A 537 -0.41 -5.31 28.17
N ASP A 538 -1.24 -5.17 29.21
CA ASP A 538 -2.45 -5.98 29.40
C ASP A 538 -3.66 -5.50 28.58
N SER A 539 -4.60 -6.42 28.37
CA SER A 539 -5.87 -6.15 27.68
C SER A 539 -6.62 -5.00 28.36
N PRO A 540 -7.17 -4.03 27.61
CA PRO A 540 -7.31 -4.01 26.14
C PRO A 540 -6.16 -3.34 25.36
N TRP A 541 -5.09 -2.89 26.01
CA TRP A 541 -3.99 -2.18 25.34
C TRP A 541 -3.22 -3.06 24.35
N ALA A 542 -3.17 -4.36 24.64
CA ALA A 542 -2.64 -5.40 23.77
C ALA A 542 -3.24 -6.79 24.11
N GLY A 543 -3.02 -7.77 23.23
CA GLY A 543 -3.51 -9.14 23.38
C GLY A 543 -4.98 -9.35 23.00
N ILE A 544 -5.59 -8.38 22.30
CA ILE A 544 -6.95 -8.45 21.74
C ILE A 544 -6.89 -8.60 20.21
N ILE A 545 -8.02 -8.87 19.53
CA ILE A 545 -8.03 -9.17 18.08
C ILE A 545 -7.55 -7.97 17.26
N GLU A 546 -7.91 -6.77 17.71
CA GLU A 546 -7.68 -5.47 17.10
C GLU A 546 -6.24 -4.98 17.38
N ARG A 547 -5.65 -5.41 18.51
CA ARG A 547 -4.31 -5.08 19.00
C ARG A 547 -3.61 -6.34 19.55
N PRO A 548 -3.21 -7.31 18.71
CA PRO A 548 -2.72 -8.61 19.20
C PRO A 548 -1.35 -8.56 19.89
N LEU A 549 -0.63 -7.45 19.76
CA LEU A 549 0.81 -7.34 20.02
C LEU A 549 1.13 -6.73 21.40
N LYS A 550 1.61 -7.55 22.34
CA LYS A 550 2.06 -7.13 23.68
C LYS A 550 3.33 -6.28 23.62
N VAL A 551 3.12 -4.97 23.58
CA VAL A 551 4.16 -3.94 23.47
C VAL A 551 3.84 -2.79 24.42
N LEU A 552 4.86 -2.38 25.17
CA LEU A 552 4.83 -1.19 26.02
C LEU A 552 5.23 0.06 25.22
N PRO A 553 4.73 1.25 25.60
CA PRO A 553 5.28 2.50 25.09
C PRO A 553 6.79 2.63 25.38
N TRP A 554 7.46 3.45 24.58
CA TRP A 554 8.81 3.95 24.86
C TRP A 554 8.81 4.97 26.01
N SER A 555 10.00 5.29 26.52
CA SER A 555 10.15 6.34 27.55
C SER A 555 9.81 7.73 27.02
N PRO A 556 9.40 8.68 27.88
CA PRO A 556 9.18 10.08 27.50
C PRO A 556 10.40 10.70 26.80
N GLU A 557 11.61 10.30 27.20
CA GLU A 557 12.88 10.74 26.63
C GLU A 557 13.13 10.19 25.21
N GLU A 558 12.70 8.95 24.92
CA GLU A 558 12.76 8.34 23.58
C GLU A 558 11.66 8.88 22.66
N VAL A 559 10.43 9.07 23.18
CA VAL A 559 9.31 9.67 22.43
C VAL A 559 9.61 11.14 22.11
N ASN A 560 10.28 11.84 23.02
CA ASN A 560 10.72 13.23 22.92
C ASN A 560 9.59 14.18 22.49
N THR A 561 8.51 14.20 23.27
CA THR A 561 7.35 15.09 23.06
C THR A 561 7.72 16.53 23.38
N ARG A 562 7.62 17.42 22.40
CA ARG A 562 7.96 18.85 22.51
C ARG A 562 6.73 19.73 22.25
N PHE A 563 6.56 20.77 23.06
CA PHE A 563 5.43 21.70 22.96
C PHE A 563 5.86 23.03 22.35
N LEU A 564 5.50 23.24 21.09
CA LEU A 564 5.94 24.37 20.27
C LEU A 564 4.84 25.45 20.27
N LEU A 565 4.95 26.41 21.19
CA LEU A 565 3.98 27.49 21.37
C LEU A 565 4.15 28.59 20.32
N TYR A 566 3.10 28.80 19.53
CA TYR A 566 2.88 29.98 18.71
C TYR A 566 1.72 30.81 19.31
N THR A 567 1.83 32.12 19.25
CA THR A 567 0.74 33.06 19.59
C THR A 567 0.62 34.14 18.51
N ASN A 568 -0.39 35.01 18.60
CA ASN A 568 -0.50 36.19 17.73
C ASN A 568 0.77 37.08 17.79
N GLU A 569 1.52 37.06 18.90
CA GLU A 569 2.77 37.80 19.09
C GLU A 569 4.01 37.10 18.49
N ASN A 570 3.99 35.77 18.35
CA ASN A 570 5.06 34.98 17.72
C ASN A 570 4.53 34.00 16.65
N PRO A 571 3.85 34.46 15.59
CA PRO A 571 3.13 33.58 14.65
C PRO A 571 4.04 32.81 13.68
N ASN A 572 5.34 33.13 13.62
CA ASN A 572 6.30 32.52 12.69
C ASN A 572 7.37 31.65 13.37
N ASN A 573 7.71 31.91 14.62
CA ASN A 573 8.75 31.21 15.37
C ASN A 573 8.14 30.69 16.68
N PHE A 574 8.30 29.40 16.99
CA PHE A 574 7.79 28.86 18.25
C PHE A 574 8.63 29.35 19.44
N GLN A 575 8.00 29.40 20.60
CA GLN A 575 8.68 29.28 21.88
C GLN A 575 8.48 27.84 22.36
N GLU A 576 9.57 27.16 22.70
CA GLU A 576 9.48 25.80 23.22
C GLU A 576 9.19 25.88 24.73
N ILE A 577 8.05 25.31 25.13
CA ILE A 577 7.64 25.22 26.54
C ILE A 577 7.69 23.76 26.97
N VAL A 578 7.82 23.54 28.28
CA VAL A 578 7.61 22.21 28.89
C VAL A 578 6.57 22.35 30.00
N ALA A 579 6.21 21.24 30.64
CA ALA A 579 5.33 21.23 31.81
C ALA A 579 6.05 21.71 33.08
N ASP A 580 6.57 22.94 33.02
CA ASP A 580 7.23 23.68 34.09
C ASP A 580 6.76 25.15 34.06
N GLU A 581 6.37 25.65 35.23
CA GLU A 581 5.78 26.98 35.43
C GLU A 581 6.69 28.11 34.91
N SER A 582 8.01 28.00 35.08
CA SER A 582 8.94 29.05 34.67
C SER A 582 9.03 29.18 33.14
N THR A 583 8.97 28.07 32.41
CA THR A 583 9.00 28.08 30.94
C THR A 583 7.69 28.61 30.34
N ILE A 584 6.55 28.28 30.95
CA ILE A 584 5.23 28.79 30.54
C ILE A 584 5.13 30.29 30.85
N ALA A 585 5.51 30.72 32.06
CA ALA A 585 5.42 32.11 32.50
C ALA A 585 6.40 33.07 31.78
N SER A 586 7.55 32.57 31.31
CA SER A 586 8.50 33.35 30.50
C SER A 586 8.18 33.37 28.99
N SER A 587 7.18 32.59 28.56
CA SER A 587 6.70 32.57 27.17
C SER A 587 5.63 33.64 26.89
N ASN A 588 5.18 33.71 25.63
CA ASN A 588 4.06 34.53 25.22
C ASN A 588 2.69 33.98 25.64
N PHE A 589 2.59 32.81 26.29
CA PHE A 589 1.33 32.21 26.73
C PHE A 589 0.44 33.21 27.50
N LYS A 590 -0.87 33.17 27.26
CA LYS A 590 -1.84 34.03 27.93
C LYS A 590 -3.00 33.22 28.49
N THR A 591 -3.19 33.30 29.81
CA THR A 591 -4.26 32.61 30.55
C THR A 591 -5.66 33.13 30.22
N ASN A 592 -5.79 34.33 29.65
CA ASN A 592 -7.05 34.92 29.21
C ASN A 592 -7.40 34.64 27.73
N ARG A 593 -6.76 33.65 27.11
CA ARG A 593 -7.03 33.18 25.74
C ARG A 593 -7.33 31.69 25.76
N LYS A 594 -8.04 31.19 24.74
CA LYS A 594 -8.17 29.75 24.50
C LYS A 594 -6.82 29.15 24.09
N THR A 595 -6.66 27.85 24.34
CA THR A 595 -5.45 27.10 24.00
C THR A 595 -5.81 25.95 23.08
N ARG A 596 -5.23 25.94 21.88
CA ARG A 596 -5.46 24.92 20.86
C ARG A 596 -4.19 24.10 20.64
N PHE A 597 -4.24 22.83 21.00
CA PHE A 597 -3.16 21.88 20.70
C PHE A 597 -3.36 21.32 19.28
N VAL A 598 -2.28 21.13 18.54
CA VAL A 598 -2.28 20.46 17.22
C VAL A 598 -1.31 19.28 17.28
N ILE A 599 -1.83 18.05 17.19
CA ILE A 599 -1.07 16.81 17.31
C ILE A 599 -1.03 16.11 15.94
N HIS A 600 0.18 15.82 15.45
CA HIS A 600 0.39 15.16 14.15
C HIS A 600 0.23 13.64 14.19
N GLY A 601 0.23 13.03 13.00
CA GLY A 601 0.09 11.60 12.79
C GLY A 601 1.39 10.79 12.76
N PHE A 602 1.28 9.62 12.12
CA PHE A 602 2.34 8.65 11.89
C PHE A 602 3.41 9.15 10.91
N ILE A 603 4.70 8.97 11.23
CA ILE A 603 5.86 9.43 10.43
C ILE A 603 5.61 10.85 9.86
N ASP A 604 5.19 11.72 10.77
CA ASP A 604 4.97 13.16 10.62
C ASP A 604 5.67 13.85 11.81
N LYS A 605 5.91 15.16 11.71
CA LYS A 605 6.69 15.93 12.69
C LYS A 605 6.05 17.28 13.00
N GLY A 606 6.12 17.73 14.25
CA GLY A 606 5.35 18.90 14.71
C GLY A 606 5.82 20.26 14.19
N ASP A 607 6.93 20.28 13.45
CA ASP A 607 7.44 21.42 12.68
C ASP A 607 7.12 21.34 11.18
N GLU A 608 6.23 20.45 10.72
CA GLU A 608 5.70 20.52 9.35
C GLU A 608 4.82 21.76 9.11
N ASN A 609 4.88 22.26 7.89
CA ASN A 609 4.19 23.49 7.47
C ASN A 609 2.69 23.46 7.76
N TRP A 610 2.04 22.29 7.75
CA TRP A 610 0.58 22.19 7.90
C TRP A 610 0.10 22.51 9.32
N LEU A 611 0.84 22.11 10.37
CA LEU A 611 0.50 22.47 11.76
C LEU A 611 0.61 23.99 11.94
N GLN A 612 1.71 24.56 11.44
CA GLN A 612 1.92 26.01 11.50
C GLN A 612 0.88 26.77 10.66
N SER A 613 0.43 26.23 9.51
CA SER A 613 -0.66 26.82 8.72
C SER A 613 -1.98 26.85 9.49
N ILE A 614 -2.31 25.81 10.28
CA ILE A 614 -3.47 25.86 11.17
C ILE A 614 -3.30 27.00 12.18
N CYS A 615 -2.18 27.09 12.89
CA CYS A 615 -1.92 28.18 13.83
C CYS A 615 -2.02 29.57 13.16
N LYS A 616 -1.44 29.74 11.97
CA LYS A 616 -1.48 31.00 11.21
C LYS A 616 -2.90 31.39 10.77
N ASN A 617 -3.71 30.43 10.34
CA ASN A 617 -5.12 30.67 10.03
C ASN A 617 -5.90 31.06 11.30
N LEU A 618 -5.68 30.40 12.43
CA LEU A 618 -6.30 30.75 13.71
C LEU A 618 -5.99 32.20 14.11
N PHE A 619 -4.73 32.64 13.99
CA PHE A 619 -4.33 34.01 14.33
C PHE A 619 -4.98 35.11 13.48
N SER A 620 -5.59 34.77 12.34
CA SER A 620 -6.34 35.73 11.50
C SER A 620 -7.82 35.89 11.91
N VAL A 621 -8.36 35.00 12.74
CA VAL A 621 -9.79 35.03 13.15
C VAL A 621 -10.00 35.12 14.67
N GLU A 622 -9.00 34.73 15.48
CA GLU A 622 -9.07 34.80 16.94
C GLU A 622 -7.70 35.10 17.59
N SER A 623 -7.72 35.37 18.90
CA SER A 623 -6.51 35.47 19.70
C SER A 623 -6.38 34.27 20.63
N VAL A 624 -5.31 33.49 20.44
CA VAL A 624 -5.23 32.08 20.91
C VAL A 624 -3.78 31.69 21.21
N ASN A 625 -3.59 30.77 22.15
CA ASN A 625 -2.33 30.04 22.32
C ASN A 625 -2.40 28.80 21.42
N CYS A 626 -1.56 28.69 20.38
CA CYS A 626 -1.53 27.52 19.50
C CYS A 626 -0.28 26.69 19.79
N ILE A 627 -0.44 25.44 20.22
CA ILE A 627 0.67 24.58 20.64
C ILE A 627 0.76 23.38 19.69
N CYS A 628 1.77 23.38 18.82
CA CYS A 628 2.08 22.20 18.01
C CYS A 628 2.79 21.17 18.90
N VAL A 629 2.31 19.92 18.90
CA VAL A 629 2.89 18.83 19.68
C VAL A 629 3.77 17.99 18.74
N ASP A 630 5.07 18.17 18.82
CA ASP A 630 6.08 17.44 18.06
C ASP A 630 6.48 16.18 18.83
N TRP A 631 6.02 15.02 18.39
CA TRP A 631 6.31 13.71 18.99
C TRP A 631 7.04 12.78 18.00
N LYS A 632 7.77 13.37 17.02
CA LYS A 632 8.44 12.62 15.95
C LYS A 632 9.37 11.50 16.42
N GLY A 633 9.97 11.62 17.61
CA GLY A 633 10.78 10.56 18.21
C GLY A 633 9.96 9.28 18.42
N GLY A 634 8.71 9.42 18.88
CA GLY A 634 7.78 8.31 19.05
C GLY A 634 6.93 7.95 17.82
N SER A 635 6.88 8.78 16.77
CA SER A 635 6.08 8.53 15.55
C SER A 635 6.87 7.96 14.37
N HIS A 636 8.19 8.18 14.31
CA HIS A 636 9.11 7.62 13.31
C HIS A 636 9.59 6.21 13.72
N THR A 637 8.67 5.27 13.77
CA THR A 637 8.87 3.87 14.21
C THR A 637 7.78 2.99 13.59
N GLY A 638 7.70 1.69 13.90
CA GLY A 638 6.61 0.83 13.37
C GLY A 638 5.22 1.28 13.83
N TYR A 639 4.17 0.97 13.06
CA TYR A 639 2.84 1.62 13.16
C TYR A 639 2.09 1.78 14.52
N THR A 640 1.82 0.80 15.38
CA THR A 640 2.65 -0.37 15.85
C THR A 640 3.18 0.37 17.15
N GLN A 641 4.50 0.54 17.30
CA GLN A 641 5.11 1.18 18.46
C GLN A 641 4.61 2.63 18.59
N ALA A 642 4.34 3.32 17.48
CA ALA A 642 3.67 4.61 17.50
C ALA A 642 2.25 4.54 18.11
N THR A 643 1.41 3.53 17.77
CA THR A 643 0.09 3.31 18.44
C THR A 643 0.15 3.00 19.94
N GLN A 644 1.33 2.66 20.50
CA GLN A 644 1.54 2.60 21.96
C GLN A 644 2.14 3.91 22.49
N ASN A 645 3.05 4.53 21.75
CA ASN A 645 3.69 5.80 22.12
C ASN A 645 2.68 6.97 22.21
N ILE A 646 1.56 6.93 21.48
CA ILE A 646 0.43 7.88 21.69
C ILE A 646 -0.07 7.91 23.14
N ARG A 647 0.12 6.82 23.92
CA ARG A 647 -0.23 6.79 25.35
C ARG A 647 0.67 7.72 26.18
N ILE A 648 1.94 7.86 25.79
CA ILE A 648 2.89 8.81 26.40
C ILE A 648 2.59 10.23 25.93
N VAL A 649 2.30 10.44 24.64
CA VAL A 649 1.95 11.76 24.10
C VAL A 649 0.68 12.30 24.76
N GLY A 650 -0.36 11.47 24.88
CA GLY A 650 -1.59 11.84 25.59
C GLY A 650 -1.36 12.08 27.09
N ALA A 651 -0.44 11.34 27.72
CA ALA A 651 -0.08 11.57 29.12
C ALA A 651 0.71 12.87 29.33
N GLU A 652 1.70 13.19 28.49
CA GLU A 652 2.44 14.47 28.55
C GLU A 652 1.53 15.66 28.23
N VAL A 653 0.62 15.55 27.26
CA VAL A 653 -0.39 16.58 26.98
C VAL A 653 -1.33 16.77 28.18
N ALA A 654 -1.83 15.70 28.79
CA ALA A 654 -2.65 15.79 30.00
C ALA A 654 -1.88 16.39 31.19
N TYR A 655 -0.60 16.04 31.35
CA TYR A 655 0.26 16.55 32.41
C TYR A 655 0.52 18.06 32.25
N LEU A 656 0.82 18.54 31.03
CA LEU A 656 0.91 19.97 30.73
C LEU A 656 -0.42 20.70 30.98
N VAL A 657 -1.55 20.10 30.62
CA VAL A 657 -2.89 20.67 30.88
C VAL A 657 -3.21 20.75 32.38
N ASP A 658 -2.80 19.78 33.19
CA ASP A 658 -2.98 19.84 34.65
C ASP A 658 -2.03 20.87 35.29
N VAL A 659 -0.79 21.05 34.78
CA VAL A 659 0.11 22.15 35.20
C VAL A 659 -0.46 23.53 34.87
N LEU A 660 -1.07 23.71 33.68
CA LEU A 660 -1.77 24.95 33.34
C LEU A 660 -2.91 25.24 34.33
N LYS A 661 -3.67 24.22 34.71
CA LYS A 661 -4.77 24.32 35.68
C LYS A 661 -4.27 24.56 37.11
N SER A 662 -3.17 23.93 37.55
CA SER A 662 -2.68 24.00 38.93
C SER A 662 -1.87 25.26 39.22
N SER A 663 -1.00 25.69 38.30
CA SER A 663 -0.11 26.85 38.49
C SER A 663 -0.68 28.17 37.94
N PHE A 664 -1.61 28.11 36.98
CA PHE A 664 -2.14 29.30 36.30
C PHE A 664 -3.66 29.47 36.40
N GLU A 665 -4.33 28.66 37.23
CA GLU A 665 -5.80 28.60 37.38
C GLU A 665 -6.55 28.42 36.04
N TYR A 666 -5.90 27.83 35.04
CA TYR A 666 -6.41 27.77 33.67
C TYR A 666 -7.52 26.74 33.49
N SER A 667 -8.63 27.14 32.87
CA SER A 667 -9.78 26.24 32.70
C SER A 667 -9.60 25.26 31.54
N LEU A 668 -9.86 23.97 31.82
CA LEU A 668 -9.87 22.93 30.80
C LEU A 668 -10.98 23.13 29.74
N SER A 669 -12.03 23.90 30.05
CA SER A 669 -13.07 24.30 29.07
C SER A 669 -12.53 25.16 27.92
N ASP A 670 -11.37 25.79 28.11
CA ASP A 670 -10.72 26.66 27.13
C ASP A 670 -9.56 25.96 26.40
N VAL A 671 -9.31 24.69 26.75
CA VAL A 671 -8.46 23.76 26.00
C VAL A 671 -9.28 23.10 24.88
N HIS A 672 -8.69 23.06 23.69
CA HIS A 672 -9.17 22.25 22.57
C HIS A 672 -7.98 21.50 21.96
N ILE A 673 -8.06 20.17 21.85
CA ILE A 673 -7.03 19.36 21.16
C ILE A 673 -7.50 19.00 19.75
N ILE A 674 -6.68 19.27 18.74
CA ILE A 674 -6.90 18.92 17.34
C ILE A 674 -5.88 17.83 17.00
N GLY A 675 -6.33 16.59 16.76
CA GLY A 675 -5.44 15.46 16.48
C GLY A 675 -5.68 14.88 15.10
N HIS A 676 -4.61 14.68 14.31
CA HIS A 676 -4.67 14.03 13.00
C HIS A 676 -4.16 12.59 13.05
N SER A 677 -4.84 11.64 12.39
CA SER A 677 -4.42 10.24 12.33
C SER A 677 -4.20 9.65 13.75
N LEU A 678 -3.05 9.04 14.03
CA LEU A 678 -2.65 8.61 15.38
C LEU A 678 -2.75 9.72 16.45
N GLY A 679 -2.53 10.98 16.07
CA GLY A 679 -2.68 12.14 16.96
C GLY A 679 -4.10 12.34 17.49
N ALA A 680 -5.13 11.84 16.80
CA ALA A 680 -6.52 11.84 17.29
C ALA A 680 -6.69 10.93 18.52
N HIS A 681 -5.95 9.81 18.59
CA HIS A 681 -5.98 8.90 19.74
C HIS A 681 -5.05 9.34 20.88
N ALA A 682 -3.98 10.08 20.57
CA ALA A 682 -3.24 10.83 21.59
C ALA A 682 -4.10 11.93 22.23
N ALA A 683 -4.97 12.60 21.46
CA ALA A 683 -5.95 13.54 21.98
C ALA A 683 -6.99 12.87 22.88
N GLY A 684 -7.50 11.69 22.49
CA GLY A 684 -8.38 10.86 23.31
C GLY A 684 -7.76 10.50 24.66
N GLU A 685 -6.57 9.86 24.69
CA GLU A 685 -5.88 9.53 25.94
C GLU A 685 -5.65 10.75 26.86
N ALA A 686 -5.41 11.95 26.30
CA ALA A 686 -5.31 13.18 27.08
C ALA A 686 -6.66 13.61 27.68
N GLY A 687 -7.74 13.52 26.89
CA GLY A 687 -9.12 13.72 27.34
C GLY A 687 -9.52 12.75 28.46
N ARG A 688 -9.35 11.45 28.21
CA ARG A 688 -9.54 10.38 29.19
C ARG A 688 -8.79 10.61 30.50
N ARG A 689 -7.52 11.03 30.44
CA ARG A 689 -6.70 11.33 31.64
C ARG A 689 -7.15 12.57 32.40
N THR A 690 -7.76 13.53 31.70
CA THR A 690 -8.41 14.69 32.34
C THR A 690 -9.87 14.41 32.73
N ASN A 691 -10.33 13.16 32.63
CA ASN A 691 -11.69 12.70 32.93
C ASN A 691 -12.78 13.45 32.12
N GLY A 692 -12.54 13.65 30.83
CA GLY A 692 -13.49 14.32 29.93
C GLY A 692 -13.61 15.83 30.13
N ALA A 693 -12.80 16.43 31.01
CA ALA A 693 -12.95 17.83 31.40
C ALA A 693 -12.49 18.84 30.33
N ILE A 694 -11.75 18.40 29.31
CA ILE A 694 -11.32 19.24 28.18
C ILE A 694 -12.53 19.75 27.38
N GLY A 695 -12.50 21.02 26.99
CA GLY A 695 -13.62 21.70 26.35
C GLY A 695 -13.97 21.19 24.95
N ARG A 696 -12.98 20.70 24.18
CA ARG A 696 -13.21 20.09 22.86
C ARG A 696 -12.06 19.16 22.41
N ILE A 697 -12.38 18.10 21.67
CA ILE A 697 -11.43 17.40 20.81
C ILE A 697 -11.94 17.39 19.36
N THR A 698 -11.08 17.71 18.38
CA THR A 698 -11.36 17.45 16.96
C THR A 698 -10.51 16.26 16.48
N GLY A 699 -11.17 15.20 16.01
CA GLY A 699 -10.54 14.05 15.36
C GLY A 699 -10.45 14.24 13.84
N LEU A 700 -9.24 14.48 13.32
CA LEU A 700 -9.01 14.66 11.89
C LEU A 700 -8.57 13.32 11.27
N ASP A 701 -9.54 12.62 10.69
CA ASP A 701 -9.41 11.27 10.13
C ASP A 701 -8.68 10.30 11.09
N PRO A 702 -9.26 9.99 12.27
CA PRO A 702 -8.66 9.08 13.25
C PRO A 702 -8.38 7.71 12.60
N ALA A 703 -7.31 7.02 12.99
CA ALA A 703 -6.80 5.90 12.20
C ALA A 703 -7.57 4.59 12.44
N GLU A 704 -7.89 3.85 11.37
CA GLU A 704 -8.51 2.50 11.47
C GLU A 704 -7.61 1.50 12.23
N PRO A 705 -6.32 1.31 11.86
CA PRO A 705 -5.58 0.14 12.31
C PRO A 705 -5.19 0.26 13.78
N CYS A 706 -5.44 -0.81 14.55
CA CYS A 706 -5.24 -0.87 15.99
C CYS A 706 -6.18 0.02 16.85
N PHE A 707 -7.24 0.62 16.27
CA PHE A 707 -8.22 1.40 17.03
C PHE A 707 -9.69 1.13 16.66
N GLU A 708 -10.06 0.92 15.40
CA GLU A 708 -11.44 0.55 15.05
C GLU A 708 -11.82 -0.79 15.71
N GLY A 709 -13.01 -0.85 16.32
CA GLY A 709 -13.49 -1.98 17.12
C GLY A 709 -12.95 -2.08 18.55
N THR A 710 -11.98 -1.26 18.97
CA THR A 710 -11.45 -1.29 20.34
C THR A 710 -12.40 -0.64 21.37
N PRO A 711 -12.30 -1.00 22.67
CA PRO A 711 -13.03 -0.31 23.74
C PRO A 711 -12.66 1.18 23.84
N GLU A 712 -13.60 2.03 24.29
CA GLU A 712 -13.40 3.50 24.47
C GLU A 712 -12.00 3.84 25.03
N LEU A 713 -11.63 3.18 26.15
CA LEU A 713 -10.35 3.28 26.86
C LEU A 713 -9.08 3.34 25.98
N VAL A 714 -9.11 2.81 24.76
CA VAL A 714 -7.93 2.62 23.89
C VAL A 714 -7.89 3.61 22.72
N ARG A 715 -9.01 4.25 22.36
CA ARG A 715 -9.19 5.04 21.14
C ARG A 715 -9.65 6.47 21.46
N LEU A 716 -10.17 7.17 20.46
CA LEU A 716 -10.97 8.39 20.66
C LEU A 716 -12.43 7.95 20.85
N ASP A 717 -13.13 8.59 21.79
CA ASP A 717 -14.58 8.45 21.95
C ASP A 717 -15.23 9.76 22.45
N PRO A 718 -16.57 9.90 22.40
CA PRO A 718 -17.27 11.09 22.90
C PRO A 718 -16.95 11.45 24.36
N SER A 719 -16.63 10.49 25.22
CA SER A 719 -16.34 10.69 26.64
C SER A 719 -15.04 11.44 26.93
N ASP A 720 -14.12 11.52 25.96
CA ASP A 720 -12.81 12.16 26.12
C ASP A 720 -12.89 13.70 26.30
N ALA A 721 -13.99 14.35 25.92
CA ALA A 721 -14.16 15.79 26.08
C ALA A 721 -15.63 16.22 26.19
N GLN A 722 -15.86 17.42 26.72
CA GLN A 722 -17.18 18.08 26.76
C GLN A 722 -17.85 18.23 25.38
N PHE A 723 -17.07 18.12 24.31
CA PHE A 723 -17.53 18.05 22.93
C PHE A 723 -16.45 17.37 22.07
N VAL A 724 -16.87 16.48 21.16
CA VAL A 724 -15.97 15.78 20.23
C VAL A 724 -16.56 15.85 18.83
N ASP A 725 -15.79 16.29 17.84
CA ASP A 725 -16.20 16.26 16.43
C ASP A 725 -15.13 15.63 15.53
N VAL A 726 -15.57 14.88 14.52
CA VAL A 726 -14.70 14.00 13.72
C VAL A 726 -14.90 14.26 12.23
N ILE A 727 -13.81 14.31 11.47
CA ILE A 727 -13.82 14.49 10.02
C ILE A 727 -13.21 13.26 9.35
N HIS A 728 -14.04 12.43 8.73
CA HIS A 728 -13.63 11.23 8.01
C HIS A 728 -13.34 11.57 6.54
N THR A 729 -12.15 11.24 6.06
CA THR A 729 -11.71 11.50 4.67
C THR A 729 -11.12 10.28 3.96
N ASP A 730 -10.72 9.25 4.71
CA ASP A 730 -10.15 8.02 4.13
C ASP A 730 -10.76 6.74 4.74
N ALA A 731 -12.04 6.79 5.10
CA ALA A 731 -12.82 5.73 5.72
C ALA A 731 -13.19 4.56 4.77
N ALA A 732 -12.31 4.21 3.85
CA ALA A 732 -12.36 2.98 3.07
C ALA A 732 -11.57 1.89 3.81
N PRO A 733 -12.06 0.64 3.93
CA PRO A 733 -11.36 -0.38 4.72
C PRO A 733 -9.91 -0.57 4.25
N MET A 734 -8.95 -0.52 5.17
CA MET A 734 -7.51 -0.60 4.88
C MET A 734 -7.18 -1.74 3.91
N ILE A 735 -7.85 -2.90 4.05
CA ILE A 735 -7.76 -4.02 3.11
C ILE A 735 -9.12 -4.22 2.40
N PRO A 736 -9.19 -4.21 1.06
CA PRO A 736 -8.10 -4.05 0.08
C PRO A 736 -7.92 -2.61 -0.42
N ASN A 737 -8.57 -1.62 0.19
CA ASN A 737 -8.76 -0.29 -0.41
C ASN A 737 -7.68 0.74 -0.05
N LEU A 738 -6.78 0.45 0.91
CA LEU A 738 -5.75 1.38 1.40
C LEU A 738 -6.35 2.71 1.88
N GLY A 739 -7.46 2.68 2.62
CA GLY A 739 -7.84 3.81 3.45
C GLY A 739 -7.18 3.71 4.82
N PHE A 740 -6.75 4.84 5.38
CA PHE A 740 -6.10 4.89 6.69
C PHE A 740 -7.03 5.38 7.82
N GLY A 741 -8.12 6.06 7.48
CA GLY A 741 -9.10 6.60 8.43
C GLY A 741 -10.14 5.56 8.84
N MET A 742 -10.60 5.61 10.10
CA MET A 742 -11.65 4.73 10.60
C MET A 742 -13.02 5.06 10.01
N SER A 743 -13.82 4.03 9.80
CA SER A 743 -15.22 4.10 9.38
C SER A 743 -16.20 4.11 10.56
N GLN A 744 -15.72 3.67 11.73
CA GLN A 744 -16.44 3.79 13.00
C GLN A 744 -16.68 5.26 13.37
N VAL A 745 -17.93 5.55 13.71
CA VAL A 745 -18.39 6.80 14.30
C VAL A 745 -17.89 6.89 15.75
N VAL A 746 -17.18 7.97 16.10
CA VAL A 746 -16.51 8.16 17.41
C VAL A 746 -16.63 9.57 17.99
N GLY A 747 -17.38 10.46 17.35
CA GLY A 747 -17.67 11.82 17.85
C GLY A 747 -19.06 11.97 18.45
N HIS A 748 -19.35 13.20 18.89
CA HIS A 748 -20.73 13.67 19.04
C HIS A 748 -21.31 14.07 17.67
N LEU A 749 -20.47 14.67 16.80
CA LEU A 749 -20.77 14.96 15.40
C LEU A 749 -19.67 14.35 14.51
N ASP A 750 -20.07 13.54 13.53
CA ASP A 750 -19.15 12.81 12.65
C ASP A 750 -19.45 13.18 11.19
N PHE A 751 -18.51 13.88 10.56
CA PHE A 751 -18.63 14.45 9.23
C PHE A 751 -17.95 13.57 8.18
N PHE A 752 -18.68 13.25 7.12
CA PHE A 752 -18.22 12.44 5.99
C PHE A 752 -18.25 13.27 4.69
N PRO A 753 -17.39 14.30 4.53
CA PRO A 753 -17.29 15.08 3.31
C PRO A 753 -17.03 14.18 2.10
N ASN A 754 -17.77 14.39 1.00
CA ASN A 754 -17.72 13.57 -0.23
C ASN A 754 -17.97 12.06 0.04
N GLY A 755 -18.70 11.74 1.11
CA GLY A 755 -18.95 10.37 1.57
C GLY A 755 -17.80 9.75 2.38
N GLY A 756 -16.74 10.51 2.67
CA GLY A 756 -15.65 10.14 3.58
C GLY A 756 -14.65 9.09 3.08
N LYS A 757 -14.67 8.72 1.79
CA LYS A 757 -13.82 7.62 1.24
C LYS A 757 -12.98 7.97 0.01
N GLU A 758 -13.42 8.89 -0.84
CA GLU A 758 -12.72 9.26 -2.07
C GLU A 758 -12.82 10.77 -2.28
N MET A 759 -11.77 11.50 -1.90
CA MET A 759 -11.81 12.96 -1.87
C MET A 759 -11.57 13.55 -3.27
N PRO A 760 -12.35 14.55 -3.72
CA PRO A 760 -12.13 15.22 -5.00
C PRO A 760 -10.68 15.70 -5.14
N GLY A 761 -10.12 15.56 -6.34
CA GLY A 761 -8.71 15.89 -6.63
C GLY A 761 -7.67 14.86 -6.16
N CYS A 762 -8.04 13.89 -5.31
CA CYS A 762 -7.18 12.74 -5.01
C CYS A 762 -7.32 11.65 -6.09
N LYS A 763 -6.26 10.85 -6.25
CA LYS A 763 -6.28 9.63 -7.06
C LYS A 763 -6.69 8.46 -6.15
N LYS A 764 -7.38 7.46 -6.71
CA LYS A 764 -7.68 6.23 -5.98
C LYS A 764 -6.40 5.46 -5.69
N ASN A 765 -6.27 4.99 -4.46
CA ASN A 765 -5.19 4.07 -4.08
C ASN A 765 -5.30 2.76 -4.86
N ALA A 766 -4.15 2.14 -5.16
CA ALA A 766 -4.12 0.90 -5.92
C ALA A 766 -4.62 -0.27 -5.06
N LEU A 767 -5.72 -0.91 -5.47
CA LEU A 767 -6.31 -2.04 -4.75
C LEU A 767 -5.26 -3.13 -4.48
N SER A 768 -4.99 -3.39 -3.20
CA SER A 768 -3.98 -4.35 -2.78
C SER A 768 -4.51 -5.26 -1.67
N GLN A 769 -4.26 -6.56 -1.78
CA GLN A 769 -4.55 -7.53 -0.72
C GLN A 769 -3.38 -7.71 0.25
N ILE A 770 -2.31 -6.93 0.08
CA ILE A 770 -1.13 -6.88 0.98
C ILE A 770 -0.81 -5.41 1.21
N VAL A 771 -0.78 -4.99 2.48
CA VAL A 771 -0.51 -3.61 2.89
C VAL A 771 0.78 -3.59 3.70
N ASP A 772 1.83 -3.05 3.09
CA ASP A 772 3.10 -2.75 3.76
C ASP A 772 2.98 -1.37 4.40
N ILE A 773 2.38 -1.29 5.59
CA ILE A 773 2.01 -0.01 6.22
C ILE A 773 3.23 0.90 6.40
N ASP A 774 4.34 0.33 6.87
CA ASP A 774 5.58 1.06 7.10
C ASP A 774 6.24 1.46 5.75
N GLY A 775 6.40 0.51 4.81
CA GLY A 775 7.05 0.75 3.52
C GLY A 775 6.27 1.64 2.53
N ILE A 776 4.93 1.66 2.60
CA ILE A 776 4.08 2.57 1.82
C ILE A 776 4.35 4.02 2.22
N TRP A 777 4.48 4.29 3.52
CA TRP A 777 4.61 5.65 4.03
C TRP A 777 6.02 6.22 3.86
N GLU A 778 7.07 5.44 4.10
CA GLU A 778 8.46 5.85 3.81
C GLU A 778 8.70 6.09 2.31
N GLY A 779 8.00 5.37 1.42
CA GLY A 779 8.28 5.38 -0.02
C GLY A 779 7.35 6.20 -0.92
N THR A 780 6.09 6.46 -0.52
CA THR A 780 5.05 6.97 -1.46
C THR A 780 4.08 8.04 -0.90
N ARG A 781 4.47 8.73 0.19
CA ARG A 781 3.65 9.66 1.00
C ARG A 781 2.61 10.48 0.22
N ASP A 782 3.00 11.27 -0.79
CA ASP A 782 2.08 12.17 -1.53
C ASP A 782 1.05 11.46 -2.43
N PHE A 783 1.33 10.24 -2.91
CA PHE A 783 0.45 9.53 -3.84
C PHE A 783 -0.63 8.73 -3.12
N VAL A 784 -0.29 8.10 -1.99
CA VAL A 784 -1.17 7.14 -1.29
C VAL A 784 -1.93 7.80 -0.13
N ALA A 785 -1.33 8.77 0.58
CA ALA A 785 -1.99 9.42 1.72
C ALA A 785 -2.96 10.56 1.32
N CYS A 786 -3.20 10.83 0.03
CA CYS A 786 -3.90 12.04 -0.41
C CYS A 786 -5.27 12.24 0.27
N ASN A 787 -6.09 11.18 0.36
CA ASN A 787 -7.36 11.18 1.09
C ASN A 787 -7.14 11.49 2.58
N HIS A 788 -6.27 10.73 3.26
CA HIS A 788 -6.00 10.85 4.69
C HIS A 788 -5.51 12.25 5.10
N LEU A 789 -4.78 12.92 4.21
CA LEU A 789 -4.30 14.29 4.38
C LEU A 789 -5.36 15.37 4.04
N ARG A 790 -6.63 15.03 3.78
CA ARG A 790 -7.69 16.01 3.47
C ARG A 790 -8.41 16.55 4.69
N SER A 791 -8.58 15.76 5.75
CA SER A 791 -9.27 16.19 6.98
C SER A 791 -8.68 17.48 7.56
N TYR A 792 -7.36 17.56 7.73
CA TYR A 792 -6.70 18.78 8.20
C TYR A 792 -6.69 19.92 7.17
N LYS A 793 -6.76 19.64 5.87
CA LYS A 793 -6.87 20.67 4.81
C LYS A 793 -8.26 21.31 4.82
N TYR A 794 -9.31 20.50 4.95
CA TYR A 794 -10.67 21.01 5.14
C TYR A 794 -10.81 21.76 6.47
N TYR A 795 -10.21 21.25 7.56
CA TYR A 795 -10.18 21.97 8.83
C TYR A 795 -9.46 23.32 8.69
N ALA A 796 -8.29 23.38 8.04
CA ALA A 796 -7.54 24.63 7.83
C ALA A 796 -8.33 25.66 7.00
N ASP A 797 -9.02 25.24 5.92
CA ASP A 797 -9.90 26.09 5.13
C ASP A 797 -11.15 26.54 5.94
N SER A 798 -11.71 25.67 6.78
CA SER A 798 -12.91 25.96 7.57
C SER A 798 -12.72 27.11 8.56
N ILE A 799 -11.49 27.36 9.03
CA ILE A 799 -11.15 28.50 9.89
C ILE A 799 -11.46 29.82 9.16
N LEU A 800 -11.15 29.89 7.86
CA LEU A 800 -11.27 31.08 7.02
C LEU A 800 -12.63 31.20 6.30
N ASN A 801 -13.35 30.09 6.13
CA ASN A 801 -14.64 30.02 5.43
C ASN A 801 -15.74 29.57 6.42
N PRO A 802 -16.25 30.46 7.28
CA PRO A 802 -17.07 30.10 8.46
C PRO A 802 -18.48 29.55 8.16
N ASP A 803 -18.94 29.64 6.92
CA ASP A 803 -20.24 29.14 6.45
C ASP A 803 -20.13 28.10 5.31
N GLY A 804 -18.91 27.85 4.82
CA GLY A 804 -18.63 27.13 3.58
C GLY A 804 -18.54 25.61 3.67
N PHE A 805 -18.84 25.02 4.83
CA PHE A 805 -18.76 23.58 5.08
C PHE A 805 -19.98 23.07 5.87
N ALA A 806 -21.19 23.51 5.48
CA ALA A 806 -22.44 23.08 6.10
C ALA A 806 -22.65 21.55 5.94
N GLY A 807 -22.66 20.81 7.06
CA GLY A 807 -22.92 19.38 7.11
C GLY A 807 -24.42 19.08 7.23
N PHE A 808 -24.98 18.33 6.29
CA PHE A 808 -26.39 17.97 6.26
C PHE A 808 -26.62 16.62 6.96
N PRO A 809 -27.49 16.53 7.99
CA PRO A 809 -27.77 15.26 8.65
C PRO A 809 -28.51 14.33 7.70
N CYS A 810 -27.98 13.13 7.48
CA CYS A 810 -28.51 12.20 6.49
C CYS A 810 -28.16 10.75 6.84
N ALA A 811 -29.04 9.80 6.51
CA ALA A 811 -28.84 8.38 6.83
C ALA A 811 -27.75 7.69 6.01
N SER A 812 -27.30 8.27 4.89
CA SER A 812 -26.15 7.83 4.10
C SER A 812 -25.77 8.85 3.03
N TYR A 813 -24.53 8.76 2.54
CA TYR A 813 -24.08 9.56 1.38
C TYR A 813 -24.89 9.29 0.09
N SER A 814 -25.45 8.09 -0.08
CA SER A 814 -26.34 7.79 -1.22
C SER A 814 -27.62 8.63 -1.14
N ALA A 815 -28.26 8.69 0.03
CA ALA A 815 -29.46 9.52 0.23
C ALA A 815 -29.16 11.02 0.06
N PHE A 816 -27.97 11.48 0.46
CA PHE A 816 -27.51 12.85 0.23
C PHE A 816 -27.25 13.13 -1.26
N SER A 817 -26.64 12.19 -1.99
CA SER A 817 -26.42 12.27 -3.44
C SER A 817 -27.70 12.11 -4.28
N GLU A 818 -28.76 11.56 -3.69
CA GLU A 818 -30.09 11.38 -4.28
C GLU A 818 -31.08 12.51 -3.92
N ASN A 819 -30.58 13.63 -3.39
CA ASN A 819 -31.35 14.86 -3.10
C ASN A 819 -32.50 14.65 -2.09
N LYS A 820 -32.19 13.97 -0.97
CA LYS A 820 -33.18 13.60 0.09
C LYS A 820 -32.92 14.23 1.47
N CYS A 821 -31.87 15.03 1.61
CA CYS A 821 -31.35 15.52 2.90
C CYS A 821 -31.02 17.02 2.86
N PHE A 822 -31.87 17.81 2.19
CA PHE A 822 -31.77 19.25 2.01
C PHE A 822 -33.18 19.87 2.12
N PRO A 823 -33.35 21.12 2.61
CA PRO A 823 -32.35 22.04 3.17
C PRO A 823 -31.86 21.61 4.58
N CYS A 824 -31.16 22.49 5.29
CA CYS A 824 -30.80 22.25 6.69
C CYS A 824 -32.06 22.12 7.58
N PRO A 825 -31.95 21.42 8.74
CA PRO A 825 -32.98 21.44 9.77
C PRO A 825 -33.29 22.86 10.28
N SER A 826 -34.42 23.03 10.96
CA SER A 826 -34.84 24.31 11.57
C SER A 826 -33.90 24.86 12.65
N GLU A 827 -32.93 24.06 13.12
CA GLU A 827 -31.86 24.44 14.04
C GLU A 827 -30.52 24.74 13.35
N GLY A 828 -30.53 24.77 12.01
CA GLY A 828 -29.35 24.94 11.16
C GLY A 828 -28.60 23.63 10.89
N CYS A 829 -27.66 23.68 9.95
CA CYS A 829 -26.63 22.66 9.81
C CYS A 829 -25.43 23.01 10.71
N PRO A 830 -24.75 22.05 11.35
CA PRO A 830 -23.40 22.29 11.85
C PRO A 830 -22.43 22.61 10.70
N GLN A 831 -21.40 23.39 10.99
CA GLN A 831 -20.27 23.63 10.08
C GLN A 831 -19.16 22.64 10.40
N MET A 832 -18.70 21.87 9.41
CA MET A 832 -17.60 20.93 9.59
C MET A 832 -16.30 21.67 9.95
N GLY A 833 -15.55 21.14 10.91
CA GLY A 833 -14.25 21.69 11.31
C GLY A 833 -14.35 22.81 12.34
N HIS A 834 -13.60 23.89 12.17
CA HIS A 834 -13.29 24.82 13.25
C HIS A 834 -14.53 25.35 13.99
N TYR A 835 -15.64 25.59 13.28
CA TYR A 835 -16.87 26.17 13.84
C TYR A 835 -17.97 25.17 14.23
N ALA A 836 -17.70 23.85 14.25
CA ALA A 836 -18.67 22.83 14.66
C ALA A 836 -19.22 23.05 16.09
N ASP A 837 -18.41 23.64 16.97
CA ASP A 837 -18.77 23.98 18.35
C ASP A 837 -19.82 25.11 18.48
N ARG A 838 -20.17 25.78 17.37
CA ARG A 838 -21.29 26.74 17.30
C ARG A 838 -22.66 26.08 17.14
N PHE A 839 -22.73 24.79 16.77
CA PHE A 839 -24.00 24.12 16.51
C PHE A 839 -24.82 23.93 17.81
N PRO A 840 -26.09 24.41 17.90
CA PRO A 840 -26.88 24.26 19.12
C PRO A 840 -27.19 22.81 19.52
N GLY A 841 -27.17 21.88 18.55
CA GLY A 841 -27.42 20.45 18.78
C GLY A 841 -26.18 19.62 19.10
N LYS A 842 -25.00 20.24 19.28
CA LYS A 842 -23.69 19.57 19.21
C LYS A 842 -23.45 18.40 20.17
N THR A 843 -24.17 18.31 21.28
CA THR A 843 -24.10 17.21 22.26
C THR A 843 -25.47 16.62 22.61
N LYS A 844 -26.50 16.81 21.76
CA LYS A 844 -27.85 16.25 21.99
C LYS A 844 -27.88 14.72 21.96
N SER A 845 -27.04 14.13 21.13
CA SER A 845 -26.77 12.69 21.07
C SER A 845 -25.36 12.47 20.54
N GLU A 846 -24.80 11.32 20.86
CA GLU A 846 -23.53 10.84 20.30
C GLU A 846 -23.72 10.39 18.85
N GLY A 847 -22.63 10.37 18.06
CA GLY A 847 -22.56 9.78 16.73
C GLY A 847 -23.48 10.37 15.67
N GLN A 848 -23.82 11.66 15.74
CA GLN A 848 -24.67 12.31 14.73
C GLN A 848 -23.92 12.42 13.40
N THR A 849 -24.39 11.71 12.36
CA THR A 849 -23.72 11.64 11.05
C THR A 849 -24.13 12.76 10.10
N PHE A 850 -23.16 13.49 9.55
CA PHE A 850 -23.38 14.58 8.59
C PHE A 850 -22.62 14.37 7.28
N TYR A 851 -23.25 14.75 6.16
CA TYR A 851 -22.66 14.67 4.82
C TYR A 851 -22.66 16.05 4.15
N LEU A 852 -21.62 16.30 3.36
CA LEU A 852 -21.43 17.50 2.55
C LEU A 852 -20.50 17.18 1.37
N ASN A 853 -20.37 18.09 0.41
CA ASN A 853 -19.39 17.98 -0.69
C ASN A 853 -18.39 19.15 -0.62
N THR A 854 -17.18 18.94 -1.12
CA THR A 854 -16.10 19.93 -1.10
C THR A 854 -15.52 20.17 -2.50
N GLY A 855 -14.68 21.20 -2.62
CA GLY A 855 -13.79 21.35 -3.77
C GLY A 855 -12.71 20.26 -3.89
N ASP A 856 -12.03 20.26 -5.03
CA ASP A 856 -10.90 19.42 -5.40
C ASP A 856 -9.54 20.10 -5.19
N ALA A 857 -9.46 21.41 -5.46
CA ALA A 857 -8.25 22.23 -5.27
C ALA A 857 -8.57 23.70 -4.93
N GLY A 858 -7.58 24.42 -4.38
CA GLY A 858 -7.65 25.85 -4.12
C GLY A 858 -8.43 26.19 -2.84
N ASN A 859 -9.74 26.38 -2.97
CA ASN A 859 -10.66 26.57 -1.85
C ASN A 859 -11.68 25.42 -1.84
N PHE A 860 -11.75 24.70 -0.72
CA PHE A 860 -12.62 23.54 -0.57
C PHE A 860 -14.07 23.87 -0.19
N ALA A 861 -14.35 25.10 0.25
CA ALA A 861 -15.69 25.55 0.67
C ALA A 861 -16.73 25.46 -0.44
N ARG A 862 -17.95 25.00 -0.13
CA ARG A 862 -19.07 24.90 -1.08
C ARG A 862 -20.40 25.25 -0.43
N TRP A 863 -21.27 25.89 -1.20
CA TRP A 863 -22.62 26.30 -0.77
C TRP A 863 -23.67 25.56 -1.61
N ARG A 864 -24.43 24.68 -0.98
CA ARG A 864 -25.41 23.82 -1.63
C ARG A 864 -26.73 24.55 -1.87
N TYR A 865 -27.25 24.42 -3.09
CA TYR A 865 -28.55 24.95 -3.51
C TYR A 865 -29.37 23.86 -4.19
N LYS A 866 -30.70 23.92 -4.03
CA LYS A 866 -31.65 23.13 -4.81
C LYS A 866 -32.36 24.02 -5.83
N VAL A 867 -32.57 23.50 -7.04
CA VAL A 867 -33.22 24.24 -8.13
C VAL A 867 -34.27 23.37 -8.82
N ASP A 868 -35.51 23.86 -8.84
CA ASP A 868 -36.66 23.26 -9.53
C ASP A 868 -36.97 24.09 -10.79
N VAL A 869 -36.93 23.46 -11.97
CA VAL A 869 -37.07 24.14 -13.28
C VAL A 869 -38.32 23.64 -14.01
N THR A 870 -39.39 24.44 -14.05
CA THR A 870 -40.58 24.14 -14.85
C THR A 870 -40.36 24.58 -16.29
N LEU A 871 -40.36 23.63 -17.23
CA LEU A 871 -39.99 23.82 -18.62
C LEU A 871 -41.12 24.38 -19.49
N SER A 872 -40.76 25.10 -20.56
CA SER A 872 -41.72 25.66 -21.53
C SER A 872 -41.20 25.61 -22.98
N GLY A 873 -42.09 25.72 -23.97
CA GLY A 873 -41.73 25.71 -25.39
C GLY A 873 -42.06 24.39 -26.10
N LYS A 874 -41.06 23.75 -26.72
CA LYS A 874 -41.24 22.48 -27.47
C LYS A 874 -40.51 21.32 -26.80
N ARG A 875 -41.08 20.11 -26.91
CA ARG A 875 -40.41 18.86 -26.51
C ARG A 875 -39.15 18.63 -27.36
N VAL A 876 -38.03 18.35 -26.70
CA VAL A 876 -36.72 18.05 -27.31
C VAL A 876 -35.96 16.99 -26.50
N THR A 877 -34.75 16.65 -26.92
CA THR A 877 -33.79 15.85 -26.13
C THR A 877 -32.52 16.67 -25.92
N GLY A 878 -32.07 16.83 -24.68
CA GLY A 878 -31.01 17.76 -24.36
C GLY A 878 -30.76 17.89 -22.86
N HIS A 879 -29.83 18.76 -22.50
CA HIS A 879 -29.53 19.11 -21.12
C HIS A 879 -29.85 20.57 -20.81
N ILE A 880 -30.27 20.83 -19.57
CA ILE A 880 -30.59 22.16 -19.04
C ILE A 880 -29.59 22.58 -17.97
N LEU A 881 -29.20 23.84 -18.03
CA LEU A 881 -28.18 24.45 -17.18
C LEU A 881 -28.75 25.70 -16.52
N VAL A 882 -28.50 25.87 -15.22
CA VAL A 882 -28.85 27.08 -14.48
C VAL A 882 -27.59 27.73 -13.90
N SER A 883 -27.52 29.06 -13.91
CA SER A 883 -26.59 29.81 -13.05
C SER A 883 -27.30 30.91 -12.26
N LEU A 884 -26.85 31.07 -11.02
CA LEU A 884 -27.41 31.94 -9.99
C LEU A 884 -26.66 33.28 -9.96
N PHE A 885 -27.37 34.39 -9.72
CA PHE A 885 -26.79 35.72 -9.54
C PHE A 885 -27.45 36.40 -8.33
N GLY A 886 -26.63 36.84 -7.38
CA GLY A 886 -27.06 37.63 -6.23
C GLY A 886 -26.19 38.87 -6.02
N ASP A 887 -26.18 39.40 -4.80
CA ASP A 887 -25.42 40.59 -4.42
C ASP A 887 -23.93 40.33 -4.16
N LYS A 888 -23.57 39.13 -3.67
CA LYS A 888 -22.18 38.73 -3.42
C LYS A 888 -21.45 38.19 -4.66
N GLY A 889 -22.18 37.74 -5.68
CA GLY A 889 -21.57 37.24 -6.92
C GLY A 889 -22.50 36.41 -7.80
N ASN A 890 -21.92 35.57 -8.66
CA ASN A 890 -22.65 34.62 -9.48
C ASN A 890 -21.99 33.24 -9.48
N SER A 891 -22.81 32.19 -9.56
CA SER A 891 -22.33 30.82 -9.68
C SER A 891 -21.81 30.51 -11.09
N LYS A 892 -21.16 29.34 -11.23
CA LYS A 892 -21.00 28.64 -12.51
C LYS A 892 -22.36 28.15 -13.03
N GLN A 893 -22.37 27.57 -14.24
CA GLN A 893 -23.54 26.88 -14.80
C GLN A 893 -23.55 25.42 -14.34
N TYR A 894 -24.66 24.99 -13.75
CA TYR A 894 -24.84 23.64 -13.20
C TYR A 894 -25.96 22.90 -13.94
N GLU A 895 -25.73 21.61 -14.24
CA GLU A 895 -26.70 20.77 -14.97
C GLU A 895 -27.82 20.33 -14.03
N ILE A 896 -29.06 20.68 -14.37
CA ILE A 896 -30.25 20.31 -13.58
C ILE A 896 -30.85 19.01 -14.09
N PHE A 897 -30.85 18.79 -15.41
CA PHE A 897 -31.41 17.57 -16.01
C PHE A 897 -30.88 17.35 -17.43
N ASN A 898 -30.78 16.08 -17.83
CA ASN A 898 -30.26 15.64 -19.13
C ASN A 898 -31.10 14.47 -19.65
N GLY A 899 -31.89 14.70 -20.69
CA GLY A 899 -32.86 13.70 -21.15
C GLY A 899 -33.91 14.27 -22.10
N THR A 900 -35.15 13.78 -22.00
CA THR A 900 -36.27 14.29 -22.80
C THR A 900 -36.91 15.48 -22.10
N LEU A 901 -36.52 16.69 -22.51
CA LEU A 901 -37.15 17.93 -22.05
C LEU A 901 -38.59 17.99 -22.58
N LYS A 902 -39.59 18.03 -21.69
CA LYS A 902 -41.01 18.20 -22.05
C LYS A 902 -41.46 19.60 -21.61
N PRO A 903 -42.35 20.28 -22.36
CA PRO A 903 -43.08 21.42 -21.80
C PRO A 903 -43.88 20.98 -20.58
N ASP A 904 -44.00 21.88 -19.61
CA ASP A 904 -44.81 21.75 -18.39
C ASP A 904 -44.39 20.62 -17.43
N SER A 905 -43.28 19.91 -17.68
CA SER A 905 -42.60 19.13 -16.64
C SER A 905 -41.71 20.04 -15.79
N THR A 906 -41.56 19.69 -14.51
CA THR A 906 -40.59 20.30 -13.61
C THR A 906 -39.48 19.30 -13.35
N GLU A 907 -38.25 19.69 -13.66
CA GLU A 907 -37.05 18.89 -13.40
C GLU A 907 -36.27 19.53 -12.24
N SER A 908 -35.80 18.72 -11.28
CA SER A 908 -35.26 19.18 -10.00
C SER A 908 -33.87 18.61 -9.75
N ASN A 909 -32.92 19.44 -9.29
CA ASN A 909 -31.60 18.95 -8.85
C ASN A 909 -31.00 19.83 -7.75
N GLU A 910 -30.05 19.26 -7.00
CA GLU A 910 -29.18 19.96 -6.05
C GLU A 910 -27.76 20.07 -6.62
N PHE A 911 -27.05 21.15 -6.29
CA PHE A 911 -25.64 21.29 -6.62
C PHE A 911 -24.88 22.14 -5.61
N ASP A 912 -23.58 21.87 -5.52
CA ASP A 912 -22.66 22.51 -4.59
C ASP A 912 -21.89 23.63 -5.30
N SER A 913 -22.29 24.89 -5.05
CA SER A 913 -21.70 26.09 -5.64
C SER A 913 -20.31 26.37 -5.07
N ASP A 914 -19.36 26.78 -5.91
CA ASP A 914 -18.04 27.27 -5.48
C ASP A 914 -18.01 28.77 -5.14
N VAL A 915 -19.19 29.41 -5.15
CA VAL A 915 -19.42 30.81 -4.78
C VAL A 915 -20.72 30.92 -3.99
N GLU A 916 -20.68 31.53 -2.81
CA GLU A 916 -21.88 32.01 -2.13
C GLU A 916 -22.42 33.23 -2.88
N VAL A 917 -23.61 33.12 -3.49
CA VAL A 917 -24.16 34.23 -4.30
C VAL A 917 -24.87 35.30 -3.47
N GLY A 918 -25.10 35.06 -2.18
CA GLY A 918 -25.86 35.94 -1.30
C GLY A 918 -27.35 36.01 -1.67
N VAL A 919 -27.94 37.20 -1.59
CA VAL A 919 -29.37 37.42 -1.86
C VAL A 919 -29.63 37.30 -3.36
N LEU A 920 -30.30 36.22 -3.77
CA LEU A 920 -30.61 35.91 -5.17
C LEU A 920 -31.45 37.02 -5.84
N GLN A 921 -30.88 37.64 -6.88
CA GLN A 921 -31.47 38.73 -7.66
C GLN A 921 -32.06 38.26 -8.99
N LYS A 922 -31.38 37.31 -9.66
CA LYS A 922 -31.82 36.72 -10.94
C LYS A 922 -31.17 35.35 -11.18
N VAL A 923 -31.74 34.59 -12.12
CA VAL A 923 -31.16 33.32 -12.61
C VAL A 923 -31.02 33.35 -14.13
N LYS A 924 -30.10 32.55 -14.67
CA LYS A 924 -29.97 32.29 -16.10
C LYS A 924 -30.32 30.85 -16.44
N PHE A 925 -31.28 30.67 -17.33
CA PHE A 925 -31.59 29.39 -17.95
C PHE A 925 -30.84 29.25 -19.27
N LEU A 926 -30.09 28.15 -19.44
CA LEU A 926 -29.51 27.70 -20.69
C LEU A 926 -30.00 26.28 -21.00
N TRP A 927 -30.04 25.94 -22.28
CA TRP A 927 -30.27 24.56 -22.71
C TRP A 927 -29.47 24.24 -23.97
N TYR A 928 -29.01 23.00 -24.06
CA TYR A 928 -28.30 22.44 -25.21
C TYR A 928 -28.99 21.17 -25.71
N ASN A 929 -28.93 20.96 -27.02
CA ASN A 929 -29.56 19.83 -27.71
C ASN A 929 -28.51 18.77 -28.00
N ASN A 930 -28.78 17.53 -27.61
CA ASN A 930 -27.85 16.41 -27.80
C ASN A 930 -27.88 15.85 -29.24
N VAL A 931 -28.72 16.41 -30.13
CA VAL A 931 -28.92 15.97 -31.53
C VAL A 931 -29.01 17.17 -32.48
N ILE A 932 -28.47 17.08 -33.69
CA ILE A 932 -28.67 18.10 -34.72
C ILE A 932 -30.15 18.11 -35.15
N ASN A 933 -30.93 19.09 -34.68
CA ASN A 933 -32.35 19.22 -35.00
C ASN A 933 -32.58 20.42 -35.95
N PRO A 934 -32.92 20.19 -37.24
CA PRO A 934 -33.08 21.26 -38.23
C PRO A 934 -34.32 22.15 -37.99
N THR A 935 -35.21 21.80 -37.08
CA THR A 935 -36.42 22.59 -36.79
C THR A 935 -36.17 23.81 -35.88
N LEU A 936 -34.92 24.02 -35.44
CA LEU A 936 -34.51 25.09 -34.51
C LEU A 936 -35.51 25.30 -33.35
N PRO A 937 -35.82 24.24 -32.58
CA PRO A 937 -36.81 24.32 -31.51
C PRO A 937 -36.38 25.33 -30.44
N LYS A 938 -37.37 25.91 -29.75
CA LYS A 938 -37.16 26.77 -28.60
C LYS A 938 -37.62 26.07 -27.33
N VAL A 939 -36.81 26.22 -26.27
CA VAL A 939 -37.13 25.80 -24.90
C VAL A 939 -36.89 27.00 -23.99
N GLY A 940 -37.73 27.17 -22.99
CA GLY A 940 -37.50 28.07 -21.87
C GLY A 940 -37.79 27.35 -20.56
N ALA A 941 -37.71 28.10 -19.47
CA ALA A 941 -38.37 27.75 -18.23
C ALA A 941 -39.46 28.80 -17.96
N SER A 942 -40.65 28.36 -17.57
CA SER A 942 -41.76 29.23 -17.16
C SER A 942 -41.56 29.72 -15.72
N LYS A 943 -41.10 28.82 -14.86
CA LYS A 943 -40.70 29.08 -13.48
C LYS A 943 -39.34 28.44 -13.20
N ILE A 944 -38.50 29.11 -12.40
CA ILE A 944 -37.40 28.49 -11.67
C ILE A 944 -37.56 28.84 -10.19
N SER A 945 -37.63 27.85 -9.33
CA SER A 945 -37.52 28.01 -7.87
C SER A 945 -36.11 27.64 -7.45
N VAL A 946 -35.49 28.47 -6.60
CA VAL A 946 -34.17 28.20 -6.01
C VAL A 946 -34.32 28.20 -4.49
N GLU A 947 -33.93 27.11 -3.85
CA GLU A 947 -33.96 26.94 -2.39
C GLU A 947 -32.51 26.94 -1.87
N ALA A 948 -32.22 27.84 -0.93
CA ALA A 948 -30.94 27.93 -0.25
C ALA A 948 -30.86 26.97 0.95
N ASN A 949 -29.66 26.74 1.48
CA ASN A 949 -29.43 25.79 2.58
C ASN A 949 -30.17 26.15 3.88
N ASP A 950 -30.55 27.42 4.08
CA ASP A 950 -31.40 27.90 5.18
C ASP A 950 -32.90 27.71 4.96
N GLY A 951 -33.32 27.13 3.81
CA GLY A 951 -34.71 26.93 3.43
C GLY A 951 -35.39 28.16 2.81
N GLN A 952 -34.67 29.26 2.53
CA GLN A 952 -35.25 30.38 1.79
C GLN A 952 -35.46 30.02 0.31
N VAL A 953 -36.72 30.09 -0.15
CA VAL A 953 -37.11 29.82 -1.54
C VAL A 953 -37.29 31.13 -2.33
N PHE A 954 -36.63 31.20 -3.49
CA PHE A 954 -36.63 32.34 -4.39
C PHE A 954 -37.25 31.95 -5.74
N ASP A 955 -38.40 32.53 -6.05
CA ASP A 955 -39.15 32.27 -7.29
C ASP A 955 -38.82 33.26 -8.40
N PHE A 956 -38.39 32.73 -9.55
CA PHE A 956 -38.10 33.44 -10.79
C PHE A 956 -39.05 33.00 -11.91
N CYS A 957 -39.50 33.94 -12.73
CA CYS A 957 -40.54 33.73 -13.74
C CYS A 957 -40.10 34.26 -15.10
N SER A 958 -40.55 33.61 -16.18
CA SER A 958 -40.42 34.14 -17.54
C SER A 958 -41.47 33.56 -18.48
N GLN A 959 -41.99 34.37 -19.40
CA GLN A 959 -42.89 33.91 -20.47
C GLN A 959 -42.15 33.57 -21.78
N ASP A 960 -40.82 33.57 -21.76
CA ASP A 960 -40.04 33.91 -22.94
C ASP A 960 -39.12 32.76 -23.41
N THR A 961 -39.52 32.01 -24.45
CA THR A 961 -38.80 30.79 -24.91
C THR A 961 -37.54 31.07 -25.74
N GLY A 962 -36.45 30.32 -25.51
CA GLY A 962 -35.12 30.56 -26.06
C GLY A 962 -34.64 29.55 -27.11
N SER A 963 -33.96 30.04 -28.14
CA SER A 963 -33.25 29.20 -29.10
C SER A 963 -32.00 28.55 -28.47
N LEU A 964 -31.53 27.44 -29.05
CA LEU A 964 -30.33 26.71 -28.65
C LEU A 964 -29.15 27.64 -28.27
N GLY A 965 -28.59 27.45 -27.07
CA GLY A 965 -27.38 28.16 -26.61
C GLY A 965 -27.53 29.66 -26.30
N LEU A 966 -28.74 30.24 -26.38
CA LEU A 966 -29.01 31.61 -25.93
C LEU A 966 -29.52 31.60 -24.49
N GLY A 967 -28.64 31.89 -23.53
CA GLY A 967 -29.01 32.01 -22.12
C GLY A 967 -29.95 33.18 -21.86
N LYS A 968 -31.05 32.92 -21.14
CA LYS A 968 -32.05 33.92 -20.78
C LYS A 968 -32.03 34.24 -19.30
N GLU A 969 -32.02 35.53 -18.98
CA GLU A 969 -32.23 36.01 -17.62
C GLU A 969 -33.71 35.89 -17.25
N GLN A 970 -33.99 35.36 -16.06
CA GLN A 970 -35.31 35.44 -15.43
C GLN A 970 -35.26 36.42 -14.27
N VAL A 971 -36.32 37.20 -14.12
CA VAL A 971 -36.52 38.12 -12.99
C VAL A 971 -37.46 37.51 -11.95
N ARG A 972 -37.35 37.98 -10.71
CA ARG A 972 -38.15 37.51 -9.57
C ARG A 972 -39.64 37.64 -9.90
N CYS A 973 -40.43 36.60 -9.63
CA CYS A 973 -41.86 36.61 -9.91
C CYS A 973 -42.55 37.77 -9.18
N GLN A 974 -43.31 38.61 -9.90
CA GLN A 974 -44.21 39.56 -9.24
C GLN A 974 -45.27 38.78 -8.47
N LYS A 975 -45.42 39.05 -7.16
CA LYS A 975 -46.55 38.53 -6.38
C LYS A 975 -47.84 39.11 -6.96
N SER A 976 -48.61 38.27 -7.64
CA SER A 976 -49.95 38.60 -8.10
C SER A 976 -50.87 38.80 -6.89
N PHE A 977 -51.04 40.04 -6.45
CA PHE A 977 -52.12 40.39 -5.54
C PHE A 977 -53.46 40.05 -6.21
N HIS A 978 -54.19 39.08 -5.67
CA HIS A 978 -55.57 38.85 -6.07
C HIS A 978 -56.41 40.07 -5.69
N SER A 979 -57.00 40.71 -6.69
CA SER A 979 -57.86 41.87 -6.52
C SER A 979 -59.18 41.48 -5.87
N ASN A 980 -59.33 41.78 -4.57
CA ASN A 980 -60.63 41.97 -3.93
C ASN A 980 -60.71 43.43 -3.47
N GLY A 981 -61.63 44.19 -4.04
CA GLY A 981 -61.79 45.61 -3.75
C GLY A 981 -62.68 45.84 -2.54
N SER A 982 -62.29 46.79 -1.69
CA SER A 982 -63.23 47.64 -0.95
C SER A 982 -62.57 48.97 -0.58
N THR A 983 -63.38 50.01 -0.52
CA THR A 983 -62.96 51.39 -0.30
C THR A 983 -62.79 51.71 1.18
N GLN A 984 -61.69 52.36 1.58
CA GLN A 984 -61.72 53.65 2.29
C GLN A 984 -60.31 54.21 2.55
N ALA A 985 -60.25 55.53 2.71
CA ALA A 985 -59.13 56.37 3.15
C ALA A 985 -59.65 57.21 4.36
N PRO A 986 -58.88 58.06 5.06
CA PRO A 986 -57.55 58.61 4.72
C PRO A 986 -56.55 58.75 5.91
N ASP A 987 -55.57 59.64 5.74
CA ASP A 987 -54.75 60.38 6.74
C ASP A 987 -53.57 59.67 7.45
N SER A 988 -52.43 60.34 7.74
CA SER A 988 -51.87 61.63 7.24
C SER A 988 -50.37 61.77 7.61
N GLY A 989 -49.65 62.78 7.07
CA GLY A 989 -48.28 63.17 7.47
C GLY A 989 -47.19 62.86 6.41
N LEU A 990 -46.88 63.76 5.46
CA LEU A 990 -45.93 64.89 5.53
C LEU A 990 -44.44 64.54 5.81
N LEU A 991 -43.63 64.50 4.74
CA LEU A 991 -42.69 65.57 4.33
C LEU A 991 -42.43 65.39 2.79
N TYR A 992 -42.39 66.36 1.85
CA TYR A 992 -41.84 67.74 1.75
C TYR A 992 -40.31 67.81 1.85
N LEU A 993 -39.52 68.42 0.93
CA LEU A 993 -39.72 69.21 -0.32
C LEU A 993 -38.88 68.57 -1.49
N ILE A 994 -39.34 68.57 -2.76
CA ILE A 994 -39.03 69.53 -3.88
C ILE A 994 -37.52 69.67 -4.21
N GLY A 995 -37.06 69.58 -5.49
CA GLY A 995 -37.85 69.51 -6.74
C GLY A 995 -37.05 69.29 -8.04
N CYS A 996 -37.68 69.61 -9.17
CA CYS A 996 -37.31 69.15 -10.53
C CYS A 996 -36.66 70.21 -11.43
N HIS A 997 -35.89 69.74 -12.44
CA HIS A 997 -35.92 70.09 -13.90
C HIS A 997 -34.51 69.88 -14.52
N ILE A 998 -34.32 69.21 -15.68
CA ILE A 998 -34.66 69.59 -17.07
C ILE A 998 -34.03 70.97 -17.41
N SER A 999 -33.05 71.12 -18.31
CA SER A 999 -33.12 70.81 -19.74
C SER A 999 -31.76 70.51 -20.43
N SER A 1000 -31.74 70.56 -21.77
CA SER A 1000 -30.69 70.15 -22.71
C SER A 1000 -29.75 71.27 -23.23
N ASP A 1001 -28.62 70.82 -23.81
CA ASP A 1001 -27.81 71.40 -24.90
C ASP A 1001 -27.20 72.83 -24.79
N HIS A 1002 -25.90 72.94 -25.10
CA HIS A 1002 -25.47 73.54 -26.39
C HIS A 1002 -23.94 73.47 -26.71
N LEU A 1003 -23.64 73.86 -27.96
CA LEU A 1003 -22.36 74.34 -28.54
C LEU A 1003 -21.33 73.36 -29.18
N LYS A 1004 -21.35 73.44 -30.52
CA LYS A 1004 -20.43 72.99 -31.58
C LYS A 1004 -18.96 73.48 -31.43
N VAL A 1005 -18.01 72.82 -32.13
CA VAL A 1005 -17.10 73.39 -33.20
C VAL A 1005 -15.77 72.59 -33.38
N VAL A 1006 -15.62 71.95 -34.55
CA VAL A 1006 -14.48 71.86 -35.53
C VAL A 1006 -12.98 71.76 -35.11
N SER A 1007 -12.22 70.98 -35.93
CA SER A 1007 -10.73 70.93 -36.16
C SER A 1007 -9.79 70.53 -35.01
N ALA A 1008 -9.01 69.43 -35.02
CA ALA A 1008 -8.06 68.86 -36.00
C ALA A 1008 -6.61 69.44 -35.98
N VAL A 1009 -5.63 68.51 -36.02
CA VAL A 1009 -4.31 68.56 -36.71
C VAL A 1009 -3.04 69.12 -36.00
N GLU A 1010 -1.99 68.26 -35.99
CA GLU A 1010 -0.51 68.53 -35.98
C GLU A 1010 0.17 69.24 -34.77
N ALA A 1011 1.49 69.11 -34.49
CA ALA A 1011 2.57 68.25 -35.02
C ALA A 1011 3.76 68.10 -34.03
N LEU A 1012 4.72 67.24 -34.40
CA LEU A 1012 6.05 67.01 -33.80
C LEU A 1012 6.95 68.27 -33.70
N THR A 1013 7.93 68.29 -32.78
CA THR A 1013 9.38 68.46 -33.12
C THR A 1013 10.32 68.21 -31.91
N GLN A 1014 11.64 68.17 -32.17
CA GLN A 1014 12.71 67.78 -31.24
C GLN A 1014 13.56 68.99 -30.77
N GLY A 1015 14.35 68.85 -29.69
CA GLY A 1015 15.30 69.88 -29.23
C GLY A 1015 16.47 69.37 -28.36
N CYS A 1016 17.69 69.68 -28.78
CA CYS A 1016 18.99 69.44 -28.13
C CYS A 1016 19.28 70.43 -26.96
N ALA A 1017 20.27 70.31 -26.06
CA ALA A 1017 21.17 69.23 -25.57
C ALA A 1017 22.05 69.77 -24.40
N TRP A 1018 23.19 69.11 -24.08
CA TRP A 1018 24.32 69.49 -23.18
C TRP A 1018 24.32 69.02 -21.70
N ASN A 1019 25.56 68.93 -21.15
CA ASN A 1019 26.03 68.19 -19.97
C ASN A 1019 27.42 68.76 -19.57
N PRO A 1020 27.82 68.93 -18.28
CA PRO A 1020 28.69 67.91 -17.62
C PRO A 1020 28.72 67.85 -16.06
N GLN A 1021 29.02 66.65 -15.52
CA GLN A 1021 29.77 66.37 -14.25
C GLN A 1021 29.16 66.77 -12.87
N MET A 1022 29.42 66.11 -11.73
CA MET A 1022 30.30 64.95 -11.42
C MET A 1022 29.84 64.11 -10.20
N ASN A 1023 30.21 62.81 -10.20
CA ASN A 1023 30.50 61.89 -9.08
C ASN A 1023 29.40 61.18 -8.21
N LEU A 1024 29.67 59.88 -8.06
CA LEU A 1024 29.39 58.91 -6.98
C LEU A 1024 28.03 58.15 -6.88
N ALA A 1025 28.19 56.82 -6.93
CA ALA A 1025 27.43 55.74 -6.27
C ALA A 1025 26.02 55.31 -6.76
N VAL A 1026 26.02 54.14 -7.41
CA VAL A 1026 25.02 53.03 -7.34
C VAL A 1026 23.56 53.31 -7.76
N ARG A 1027 23.17 52.72 -8.90
CA ARG A 1027 21.78 52.49 -9.37
C ARG A 1027 21.11 51.36 -8.56
N SER A 1028 19.86 51.46 -8.10
CA SER A 1028 18.55 51.63 -8.80
C SER A 1028 18.15 50.38 -9.60
N SER A 1029 17.27 49.49 -9.12
CA SER A 1029 15.80 49.60 -8.94
C SER A 1029 14.99 49.61 -10.24
N VAL A 1030 13.98 48.73 -10.36
CA VAL A 1030 12.89 48.82 -11.35
C VAL A 1030 11.58 48.34 -10.70
N ASN A 1031 10.48 49.04 -10.99
CA ASN A 1031 9.10 48.65 -10.70
C ASN A 1031 8.20 49.34 -11.74
N PHE A 1032 7.18 48.68 -12.32
CA PHE A 1032 5.87 49.20 -12.78
C PHE A 1032 5.14 48.26 -13.76
N ASP A 1033 3.82 48.47 -13.88
CA ASP A 1033 2.81 47.51 -14.36
C ASP A 1033 2.16 47.81 -15.74
N SER A 1034 1.26 46.89 -16.14
CA SER A 1034 -0.08 47.12 -16.75
C SER A 1034 -0.37 46.90 -18.26
N GLU A 1035 -1.33 45.98 -18.49
CA GLU A 1035 -2.47 45.90 -19.45
C GLU A 1035 -2.36 46.18 -20.98
N ILE A 1036 -3.10 45.38 -21.79
CA ILE A 1036 -4.34 45.80 -22.54
C ILE A 1036 -5.02 44.63 -23.35
N TYR A 1037 -6.32 44.79 -23.66
CA TYR A 1037 -7.31 43.89 -24.30
C TYR A 1037 -7.39 44.07 -25.86
N SER A 1038 -8.03 43.28 -26.76
CA SER A 1038 -8.78 41.98 -26.85
C SER A 1038 -9.11 41.69 -28.37
N THR A 1039 -10.10 40.94 -28.95
CA THR A 1039 -11.34 40.18 -28.57
C THR A 1039 -11.80 39.20 -29.69
N ARG A 1040 -12.45 38.05 -29.35
CA ARG A 1040 -13.52 37.30 -30.12
C ARG A 1040 -13.11 36.66 -31.48
N ARG A 1041 -13.87 35.78 -32.20
CA ARG A 1041 -15.25 35.20 -32.11
C ARG A 1041 -15.36 33.77 -32.74
N TRP A 1042 -16.59 33.30 -33.06
CA TRP A 1042 -17.03 31.91 -33.37
C TRP A 1042 -17.43 31.65 -34.86
N LEU A 1043 -17.44 30.36 -35.28
CA LEU A 1043 -18.13 29.73 -36.47
C LEU A 1043 -17.69 30.20 -37.90
N GLY A 1044 -17.88 29.44 -39.00
CA GLY A 1044 -18.36 28.05 -39.20
C GLY A 1044 -18.62 27.69 -40.69
N HIS A 1045 -18.78 26.38 -41.01
CA HIS A 1045 -19.24 25.74 -42.28
C HIS A 1045 -18.50 25.88 -43.63
N GLN A 1046 -17.92 24.75 -44.07
CA GLN A 1046 -18.06 24.05 -45.38
C GLN A 1046 -18.09 24.78 -46.75
N ARG A 1047 -17.13 24.36 -47.60
CA ARG A 1047 -17.23 24.03 -49.05
C ARG A 1047 -17.89 25.01 -50.03
N LEU A 1048 -17.08 25.56 -50.96
CA LEU A 1048 -17.14 25.26 -52.41
C LEU A 1048 -15.98 25.96 -53.17
N GLY A 1049 -15.73 25.58 -54.43
CA GLY A 1049 -14.87 26.32 -55.36
C GLY A 1049 -13.41 25.84 -55.48
N CYS A 1050 -13.10 25.20 -56.60
CA CYS A 1050 -11.74 24.99 -57.10
C CYS A 1050 -11.40 26.03 -58.20
N VAL A 1051 -10.18 25.97 -58.75
CA VAL A 1051 -9.78 26.55 -60.06
C VAL A 1051 -9.55 28.08 -60.10
N ASN A 1052 -8.35 28.53 -59.73
CA ASN A 1052 -7.32 29.01 -60.70
C ASN A 1052 -6.09 29.67 -60.03
N GLN A 1053 -4.89 29.32 -60.52
CA GLN A 1053 -3.73 30.24 -60.57
C GLN A 1053 -3.70 30.88 -61.99
N PRO A 1054 -2.84 31.88 -62.27
CA PRO A 1054 -1.47 31.53 -62.69
C PRO A 1054 -0.33 32.53 -62.34
N SER A 1055 0.86 31.94 -62.14
CA SER A 1055 2.22 32.41 -62.53
C SER A 1055 2.70 33.86 -62.33
N CYS A 1056 3.73 34.00 -61.50
CA CYS A 1056 5.06 34.57 -61.82
C CYS A 1056 5.99 34.34 -60.60
N SER A 1057 6.94 33.38 -60.53
CA SER A 1057 7.66 32.60 -61.56
C SER A 1057 8.52 33.51 -62.45
N GLN A 1058 9.83 33.32 -62.71
CA GLN A 1058 10.68 32.14 -62.96
C GLN A 1058 12.19 32.55 -62.74
N MET A 1059 13.28 31.77 -62.90
CA MET A 1059 13.68 30.36 -63.22
C MET A 1059 15.15 30.17 -62.73
N LEU A 1060 15.96 29.11 -62.94
CA LEU A 1060 15.90 27.81 -63.66
C LEU A 1060 16.30 26.68 -62.65
N GLY A 1061 17.02 25.57 -62.85
CA GLY A 1061 17.76 24.94 -63.97
C GLY A 1061 19.29 25.12 -63.92
N SER A 1062 20.13 24.21 -64.43
CA SER A 1062 19.87 22.94 -65.15
C SER A 1062 20.96 21.87 -64.87
N VAL A 1063 21.01 20.75 -65.63
CA VAL A 1063 21.63 19.46 -65.22
C VAL A 1063 22.83 19.04 -66.15
N PRO A 1064 23.32 17.77 -66.29
CA PRO A 1064 24.75 17.47 -66.10
C PRO A 1064 25.57 17.05 -67.36
N VAL A 1065 26.91 17.05 -67.27
CA VAL A 1065 27.86 16.49 -68.27
C VAL A 1065 29.04 15.76 -67.60
N ILE A 1066 29.75 14.88 -68.33
CA ILE A 1066 30.67 13.82 -67.84
C ILE A 1066 32.10 13.97 -68.42
N ARG A 1067 33.16 13.74 -67.61
CA ARG A 1067 34.50 13.11 -67.89
C ARG A 1067 35.50 13.44 -66.74
N LEU A 1068 36.37 12.54 -66.23
CA LEU A 1068 37.62 11.95 -66.79
C LEU A 1068 38.63 13.04 -67.24
N GLU A 1069 39.92 13.06 -66.88
CA GLU A 1069 40.84 12.19 -66.10
C GLU A 1069 42.08 13.08 -65.68
N TYR A 1070 43.24 12.75 -65.08
CA TYR A 1070 44.01 11.53 -64.74
C TYR A 1070 45.25 11.91 -63.83
N LYS A 1071 45.98 10.91 -63.28
CA LYS A 1071 47.44 10.90 -62.92
C LYS A 1071 47.91 11.67 -61.66
N LYS A 1072 48.99 11.26 -60.96
CA LYS A 1072 49.66 9.93 -60.77
C LYS A 1072 50.73 10.03 -59.65
N MET A 1073 51.03 8.91 -58.99
CA MET A 1073 52.23 8.60 -58.16
C MET A 1073 52.39 9.45 -56.87
N ALA A 1074 52.69 8.95 -55.66
CA ALA A 1074 53.36 7.74 -55.14
C ALA A 1074 54.89 7.84 -54.96
N GLN A 1075 55.33 8.16 -53.74
CA GLN A 1075 56.59 7.80 -53.05
C GLN A 1075 56.59 8.41 -51.63
N ALA A 1076 57.32 7.93 -50.62
CA ALA A 1076 57.69 6.56 -50.20
C ALA A 1076 58.42 6.65 -48.84
N LEU A 1077 58.17 5.72 -47.91
CA LEU A 1077 59.16 5.13 -46.97
C LEU A 1077 58.51 4.06 -46.06
N ASP A 1078 58.77 2.80 -46.39
CA ASP A 1078 58.64 1.62 -45.51
C ASP A 1078 60.07 1.36 -44.93
N PRO A 1079 60.26 0.81 -43.69
CA PRO A 1079 60.16 -0.65 -43.52
C PRO A 1079 59.62 -1.16 -42.16
N GLY A 1080 58.37 -1.66 -42.16
CA GLY A 1080 58.07 -3.05 -41.78
C GLY A 1080 57.98 -3.54 -40.31
N ARG A 1081 57.17 -4.62 -40.16
CA ARG A 1081 57.01 -5.56 -39.00
C ARG A 1081 56.16 -5.02 -37.81
N ARG A 1082 55.14 -5.73 -37.26
CA ARG A 1082 54.71 -7.16 -37.35
C ARG A 1082 53.18 -7.38 -37.16
N LYS A 1083 52.58 -8.13 -38.10
CA LYS A 1083 51.64 -9.29 -37.94
C LYS A 1083 50.24 -9.24 -37.24
N ILE A 1084 49.18 -9.50 -38.05
CA ILE A 1084 48.05 -10.49 -37.98
C ILE A 1084 47.41 -10.81 -36.57
N TRP A 1085 46.08 -10.79 -36.34
CA TRP A 1085 44.98 -11.49 -37.07
C TRP A 1085 43.56 -10.88 -36.97
N ASN A 1086 42.72 -11.23 -37.96
CA ASN A 1086 41.23 -11.10 -37.96
C ASN A 1086 40.55 -12.41 -37.51
N ILE A 1087 39.35 -12.31 -36.92
CA ILE A 1087 38.18 -13.21 -37.15
C ILE A 1087 36.90 -12.32 -37.23
N GLN A 1088 35.80 -12.86 -37.77
CA GLN A 1088 34.66 -12.14 -38.37
C GLN A 1088 33.59 -11.59 -37.40
N GLN A 1089 32.74 -10.70 -37.94
CA GLN A 1089 31.39 -10.41 -37.45
C GLN A 1089 30.42 -11.57 -37.78
N ASP A 1090 29.37 -11.72 -36.99
CA ASP A 1090 28.11 -12.33 -37.45
C ASP A 1090 27.00 -11.26 -37.50
N ASN A 1091 26.22 -11.26 -38.58
CA ASN A 1091 25.12 -10.30 -38.79
C ASN A 1091 23.77 -10.94 -38.45
N HIS A 1092 22.97 -10.27 -37.63
CA HIS A 1092 21.52 -10.50 -37.58
C HIS A 1092 20.79 -9.17 -37.84
N HIS A 1093 19.87 -9.18 -38.81
CA HIS A 1093 19.10 -8.00 -39.18
C HIS A 1093 18.06 -7.65 -38.10
N PHE A 1094 18.37 -6.65 -37.28
CA PHE A 1094 17.34 -5.89 -36.59
C PHE A 1094 16.65 -4.96 -37.59
N SER A 1095 15.32 -4.86 -37.52
CA SER A 1095 14.59 -3.80 -38.22
C SER A 1095 15.07 -2.44 -37.69
N PRO A 1096 15.35 -1.45 -38.57
CA PRO A 1096 15.83 -0.15 -38.11
C PRO A 1096 14.77 0.51 -37.22
N GLY A 1097 15.17 0.88 -36.00
CA GLY A 1097 14.40 1.83 -35.19
C GLY A 1097 14.48 3.22 -35.79
N ASN A 1098 13.52 4.09 -35.48
CA ASN A 1098 13.65 5.50 -35.84
C ASN A 1098 14.79 6.11 -35.01
N GLU A 1099 15.57 6.97 -35.62
CA GLU A 1099 16.68 7.68 -34.98
C GLU A 1099 16.50 9.18 -35.20
N VAL A 1100 16.82 9.97 -34.17
CA VAL A 1100 16.95 11.42 -34.28
C VAL A 1100 18.32 11.83 -33.78
N CYS A 1101 19.01 12.64 -34.57
CA CYS A 1101 20.30 13.21 -34.23
C CYS A 1101 20.17 14.72 -33.99
N TYR A 1102 20.91 15.23 -33.01
CA TYR A 1102 21.05 16.65 -32.75
C TYR A 1102 22.54 17.01 -32.76
N ASP A 1103 22.91 18.02 -33.55
CA ASP A 1103 24.31 18.35 -33.87
C ASP A 1103 25.20 18.58 -32.63
N SER A 1104 24.60 18.99 -31.51
CA SER A 1104 25.30 19.23 -30.25
C SER A 1104 25.45 18.02 -29.33
N ILE A 1105 24.56 17.01 -29.40
CA ILE A 1105 24.49 15.91 -28.40
C ILE A 1105 24.38 14.49 -28.98
N GLY A 1106 24.48 14.33 -30.31
CA GLY A 1106 24.50 13.03 -30.97
C GLY A 1106 23.11 12.44 -31.25
N CYS A 1107 23.07 11.13 -31.46
CA CYS A 1107 21.90 10.41 -31.96
C CYS A 1107 21.21 9.55 -30.87
N PHE A 1108 19.88 9.50 -30.95
CA PHE A 1108 19.00 8.75 -30.05
C PHE A 1108 18.03 7.89 -30.88
N SER A 1109 17.92 6.60 -30.55
CA SER A 1109 17.09 5.63 -31.28
C SER A 1109 15.90 5.13 -30.46
N ASP A 1110 14.78 4.84 -31.12
CA ASP A 1110 13.57 4.23 -30.52
C ASP A 1110 13.69 2.71 -30.28
N SER A 1111 14.92 2.19 -30.39
CA SER A 1111 15.29 0.79 -30.19
C SER A 1111 15.97 0.56 -28.83
N LYS A 1112 16.24 -0.72 -28.50
CA LYS A 1112 16.90 -1.10 -27.25
C LYS A 1112 18.35 -0.55 -27.24
N PRO A 1113 18.82 0.06 -26.13
CA PRO A 1113 18.25 0.00 -24.78
C PRO A 1113 17.17 1.05 -24.45
N TRP A 1114 17.04 2.11 -25.25
CA TRP A 1114 16.32 3.32 -24.86
C TRP A 1114 14.79 3.20 -24.91
N ALA A 1115 14.24 2.51 -25.92
CA ALA A 1115 12.82 2.20 -26.01
C ALA A 1115 12.57 0.79 -26.59
N GLY A 1116 11.34 0.30 -26.49
CA GLY A 1116 11.00 -1.08 -26.87
C GLY A 1116 11.53 -2.14 -25.90
N ALA A 1117 11.86 -1.75 -24.66
CA ALA A 1117 12.06 -2.65 -23.54
C ALA A 1117 10.80 -2.66 -22.65
N ALA A 1118 10.57 -3.72 -21.86
CA ALA A 1118 9.34 -3.86 -21.05
C ALA A 1118 9.07 -2.69 -20.08
N ILE A 1119 10.13 -1.97 -19.67
CA ILE A 1119 10.06 -0.79 -18.78
C ILE A 1119 9.73 0.51 -19.56
N ARG A 1120 9.98 0.53 -20.88
CA ARG A 1120 9.71 1.66 -21.80
C ARG A 1120 9.11 1.13 -23.10
N PRO A 1121 7.84 0.64 -23.09
CA PRO A 1121 7.23 0.00 -24.25
C PRO A 1121 6.86 0.97 -25.38
N LEU A 1122 6.72 2.27 -25.07
CA LEU A 1122 6.38 3.31 -26.04
C LEU A 1122 7.64 3.81 -26.75
N LYS A 1123 7.69 3.62 -28.07
CA LYS A 1123 8.71 4.15 -28.98
C LYS A 1123 8.58 5.67 -29.13
N ILE A 1124 9.14 6.40 -28.16
CA ILE A 1124 9.11 7.87 -28.12
C ILE A 1124 10.56 8.37 -28.01
N LEU A 1125 10.99 9.11 -29.02
CA LEU A 1125 12.28 9.78 -29.02
C LEU A 1125 12.27 11.02 -28.11
N PRO A 1126 13.44 11.46 -27.60
CA PRO A 1126 13.55 12.74 -26.90
C PRO A 1126 13.09 13.91 -27.79
N TRP A 1127 12.81 15.05 -27.17
CA TRP A 1127 12.73 16.33 -27.87
C TRP A 1127 14.13 16.90 -28.11
N SER A 1128 14.25 17.83 -29.07
CA SER A 1128 15.50 18.52 -29.35
C SER A 1128 15.94 19.43 -28.18
N PRO A 1129 17.24 19.73 -28.02
CA PRO A 1129 17.77 20.52 -26.90
C PRO A 1129 17.04 21.84 -26.66
N GLU A 1130 16.65 22.53 -27.72
CA GLU A 1130 15.97 23.84 -27.69
C GLU A 1130 14.53 23.72 -27.17
N LYS A 1131 13.89 22.58 -27.45
CA LYS A 1131 12.53 22.24 -27.03
C LYS A 1131 12.47 21.63 -25.63
N VAL A 1132 13.52 20.90 -25.22
CA VAL A 1132 13.75 20.49 -23.81
C VAL A 1132 14.07 21.73 -22.96
N GLY A 1133 14.78 22.71 -23.52
CA GLY A 1133 14.98 24.02 -22.91
C GLY A 1133 16.00 24.06 -21.77
N THR A 1134 16.89 23.06 -21.70
CA THR A 1134 17.88 22.90 -20.62
C THR A 1134 18.77 24.14 -20.47
N SER A 1135 18.80 24.70 -19.26
CA SER A 1135 19.55 25.89 -18.87
C SER A 1135 20.47 25.56 -17.69
N LEU A 1136 21.74 25.95 -17.79
CA LEU A 1136 22.79 25.61 -16.81
C LEU A 1136 23.19 26.87 -16.04
N LEU A 1137 22.73 26.96 -14.80
CA LEU A 1137 22.79 28.17 -13.99
C LEU A 1137 23.94 28.06 -12.97
N LEU A 1138 25.08 28.70 -13.24
CA LEU A 1138 26.26 28.70 -12.40
C LEU A 1138 26.16 29.73 -11.27
N TYR A 1139 26.21 29.26 -10.03
CA TYR A 1139 26.42 30.05 -8.82
C TYR A 1139 27.80 29.74 -8.24
N THR A 1140 28.50 30.75 -7.72
CA THR A 1140 29.75 30.58 -6.95
C THR A 1140 29.78 31.58 -5.81
N ASN A 1141 30.70 31.42 -4.84
CA ASN A 1141 30.90 32.38 -3.76
C ASN A 1141 31.30 33.81 -4.22
N LYS A 1142 31.52 34.08 -5.51
CA LYS A 1142 31.66 35.45 -6.07
C LYS A 1142 30.34 36.06 -6.54
N ASN A 1143 29.34 35.22 -6.80
CA ASN A 1143 28.05 35.59 -7.36
C ASN A 1143 26.91 34.78 -6.70
N PRO A 1144 26.81 34.74 -5.35
CA PRO A 1144 25.95 33.78 -4.66
C PRO A 1144 24.45 33.97 -4.95
N ASN A 1145 24.03 35.20 -5.25
CA ASN A 1145 22.64 35.56 -5.51
C ASN A 1145 22.31 35.79 -7.01
N ASN A 1146 23.30 35.72 -7.91
CA ASN A 1146 23.13 36.03 -9.33
C ASN A 1146 23.82 34.96 -10.19
N PHE A 1147 23.05 34.06 -10.80
CA PHE A 1147 23.61 33.01 -11.65
C PHE A 1147 24.23 33.56 -12.95
N GLN A 1148 25.16 32.81 -13.52
CA GLN A 1148 25.63 32.99 -14.89
C GLN A 1148 25.23 31.78 -15.73
N ILE A 1149 24.70 32.00 -16.93
CA ILE A 1149 24.27 30.91 -17.81
C ILE A 1149 25.51 30.33 -18.51
N LEU A 1150 25.75 29.03 -18.32
CA LEU A 1150 26.70 28.26 -19.12
C LEU A 1150 25.95 27.66 -20.32
N LEU A 1151 26.59 27.66 -21.49
CA LEU A 1151 26.06 26.95 -22.66
C LEU A 1151 26.81 25.64 -22.82
N ALA A 1152 26.08 24.52 -22.92
CA ALA A 1152 26.62 23.16 -22.93
C ALA A 1152 27.59 22.84 -24.08
N SER A 1153 27.73 23.74 -25.06
CA SER A 1153 28.56 23.59 -26.25
C SER A 1153 29.48 24.79 -26.56
N ASP A 1154 29.62 25.76 -25.64
CA ASP A 1154 30.43 26.98 -25.85
C ASP A 1154 31.38 27.25 -24.66
N PRO A 1155 32.67 26.86 -24.77
CA PRO A 1155 33.69 27.11 -23.74
C PRO A 1155 33.87 28.57 -23.34
N SER A 1156 33.58 29.54 -24.23
CA SER A 1156 33.72 30.96 -23.90
C SER A 1156 32.77 31.39 -22.79
N THR A 1157 31.64 30.69 -22.61
CA THR A 1157 30.71 30.94 -21.49
C THR A 1157 31.29 30.53 -20.14
N ILE A 1158 32.22 29.57 -20.08
CA ILE A 1158 32.97 29.24 -18.86
C ILE A 1158 34.04 30.29 -18.61
N GLU A 1159 34.80 30.69 -19.64
CA GLU A 1159 35.86 31.70 -19.55
C GLU A 1159 35.34 33.09 -19.16
N ALA A 1160 34.13 33.45 -19.59
CA ALA A 1160 33.42 34.67 -19.20
C ALA A 1160 32.71 34.58 -17.83
N SER A 1161 32.78 33.44 -17.15
CA SER A 1161 32.09 33.21 -15.88
C SER A 1161 33.02 33.31 -14.65
N ASN A 1162 32.41 33.31 -13.46
CA ASN A 1162 33.12 33.22 -12.19
C ASN A 1162 33.59 31.79 -11.84
N PHE A 1163 33.47 30.81 -12.75
CA PHE A 1163 33.77 29.41 -12.49
C PHE A 1163 35.19 29.20 -11.94
N GLN A 1164 35.29 28.57 -10.77
CA GLN A 1164 36.56 28.39 -10.07
C GLN A 1164 37.07 26.96 -10.36
N ILE A 1165 37.90 26.82 -11.40
CA ILE A 1165 38.42 25.51 -11.87
C ILE A 1165 39.14 24.69 -10.77
N ALA A 1166 39.72 25.35 -9.77
CA ALA A 1166 40.37 24.72 -8.62
C ALA A 1166 39.41 24.33 -7.47
N LYS A 1167 38.09 24.42 -7.67
CA LYS A 1167 37.06 24.08 -6.66
C LYS A 1167 36.19 22.92 -7.13
N LYS A 1168 35.68 22.14 -6.16
CA LYS A 1168 34.68 21.10 -6.43
C LYS A 1168 33.45 21.75 -7.07
N THR A 1169 32.81 21.03 -7.97
CA THR A 1169 31.60 21.49 -8.67
C THR A 1169 30.46 20.52 -8.37
N ARG A 1170 29.34 21.05 -7.88
CA ARG A 1170 28.13 20.29 -7.54
C ARG A 1170 27.05 20.61 -8.58
N PHE A 1171 26.52 19.58 -9.24
CA PHE A 1171 25.36 19.71 -10.13
C PHE A 1171 24.09 19.40 -9.35
N ILE A 1172 23.04 20.21 -9.52
CA ILE A 1172 21.73 20.00 -8.91
C ILE A 1172 20.68 20.02 -10.01
N ILE A 1173 19.84 18.98 -10.07
CA ILE A 1173 18.92 18.71 -11.19
C ILE A 1173 17.55 18.41 -10.60
N HIS A 1174 16.51 19.11 -11.06
CA HIS A 1174 15.14 18.87 -10.61
C HIS A 1174 14.46 17.71 -11.34
N GLY A 1175 13.36 17.21 -10.77
CA GLY A 1175 12.61 16.07 -11.25
C GLY A 1175 11.55 16.41 -12.31
N PHE A 1176 10.59 15.48 -12.43
CA PHE A 1176 9.43 15.57 -13.31
C PHE A 1176 8.34 16.46 -12.69
N ILE A 1177 7.63 17.24 -13.51
CA ILE A 1177 6.65 18.28 -13.10
C ILE A 1177 7.27 19.51 -12.40
N ASP A 1178 8.30 19.32 -11.59
CA ASP A 1178 9.09 20.40 -10.96
C ASP A 1178 9.40 21.55 -11.93
N LYS A 1179 9.34 22.77 -11.40
CA LYS A 1179 9.63 24.01 -12.14
C LYS A 1179 11.00 24.53 -11.69
N GLY A 1180 11.93 24.75 -12.62
CA GLY A 1180 13.29 25.21 -12.28
C GLY A 1180 13.37 26.62 -11.65
N ASP A 1181 12.24 27.34 -11.61
CA ASP A 1181 12.02 28.62 -10.93
C ASP A 1181 11.37 28.48 -9.53
N GLU A 1182 11.16 27.26 -9.03
CA GLU A 1182 10.80 27.03 -7.62
C GLU A 1182 12.02 27.25 -6.72
N SER A 1183 11.79 27.87 -5.56
CA SER A 1183 12.89 28.41 -4.76
C SER A 1183 13.87 27.33 -4.32
N TRP A 1184 13.40 26.13 -3.96
CA TRP A 1184 14.24 25.06 -3.41
C TRP A 1184 15.44 24.70 -4.30
N LEU A 1185 15.27 24.63 -5.63
CA LEU A 1185 16.37 24.30 -6.55
C LEU A 1185 17.42 25.41 -6.54
N VAL A 1186 16.95 26.65 -6.65
CA VAL A 1186 17.77 27.86 -6.59
C VAL A 1186 18.45 28.01 -5.22
N ASP A 1187 17.75 27.72 -4.12
CA ASP A 1187 18.20 27.85 -2.74
C ASP A 1187 19.23 26.78 -2.37
N MET A 1188 19.15 25.57 -2.96
CA MET A 1188 20.23 24.58 -2.88
C MET A 1188 21.48 24.94 -3.71
N CYS A 1189 21.33 25.77 -4.75
CA CYS A 1189 22.45 26.26 -5.57
C CYS A 1189 23.07 27.57 -5.07
N LYS A 1190 22.34 28.38 -4.30
CA LYS A 1190 22.89 29.55 -3.59
C LYS A 1190 23.92 29.06 -2.55
N PRO A 1191 25.18 29.51 -2.59
CA PRO A 1191 26.06 29.42 -1.44
C PRO A 1191 25.44 30.25 -0.31
N HIS A 1192 24.99 29.62 0.77
CA HIS A 1192 24.37 30.33 1.90
C HIS A 1192 25.36 31.33 2.53
N ASP A 1193 25.04 32.62 2.45
CA ASP A 1193 25.43 33.56 3.50
C ASP A 1193 24.64 33.19 4.76
N ASN A 1194 25.33 33.06 5.89
CA ASN A 1194 24.85 32.30 7.04
C ASN A 1194 23.93 33.15 7.94
N PRO A 1195 22.69 32.72 8.27
CA PRO A 1195 21.85 33.40 9.26
C PRO A 1195 22.40 33.35 10.71
N LEU A 1196 23.34 32.45 10.99
CA LEU A 1196 23.96 32.26 12.30
C LEU A 1196 25.21 33.13 12.49
N GLU A 1197 25.03 34.43 12.76
CA GLU A 1197 26.11 35.32 13.22
C GLU A 1197 26.03 35.66 14.73
N SER A 1198 25.00 35.16 15.44
CA SER A 1198 24.76 35.41 16.87
C SER A 1198 25.43 34.42 17.84
N LEU A 1199 26.08 33.36 17.35
CA LEU A 1199 26.69 32.30 18.17
C LEU A 1199 28.16 32.01 17.80
N GLN A 1200 28.99 33.06 17.71
CA GLN A 1200 30.45 32.88 17.66
C GLN A 1200 31.01 32.43 19.01
N HIS A 1201 30.98 31.12 19.34
CA HIS A 1201 31.91 30.51 20.31
C HIS A 1201 32.02 28.97 20.21
N GLN A 1202 32.43 28.46 19.04
CA GLN A 1202 33.40 27.34 18.90
C GLN A 1202 33.76 27.09 17.42
N ASN A 1203 35.05 26.92 17.13
CA ASN A 1203 35.55 26.61 15.77
C ASN A 1203 35.28 25.15 15.44
N MET A 1204 34.54 24.82 14.36
CA MET A 1204 34.51 23.45 13.81
C MET A 1204 34.07 23.30 12.33
N PHE A 1205 33.55 24.32 11.64
CA PHE A 1205 33.16 24.21 10.22
C PHE A 1205 33.60 25.40 9.36
N GLU A 1206 34.56 25.18 8.44
CA GLU A 1206 34.74 26.04 7.28
C GLU A 1206 33.65 25.74 6.24
N VAL A 1207 33.00 26.78 5.70
CA VAL A 1207 32.07 26.61 4.57
C VAL A 1207 32.85 26.25 3.32
N GLU A 1208 32.65 25.02 2.81
CA GLU A 1208 33.37 24.51 1.64
C GLU A 1208 33.08 25.36 0.40
N LYS A 1209 34.09 26.10 -0.07
CA LYS A 1209 33.96 26.99 -1.24
C LYS A 1209 33.92 26.16 -2.53
N VAL A 1210 32.74 26.05 -3.14
CA VAL A 1210 32.45 25.19 -4.31
C VAL A 1210 31.73 25.97 -5.41
N ASN A 1211 31.72 25.43 -6.63
CA ASN A 1211 30.84 25.88 -7.71
C ASN A 1211 29.53 25.08 -7.64
N TYR A 1212 28.38 25.73 -7.84
CA TYR A 1212 27.08 25.09 -7.99
C TYR A 1212 26.55 25.31 -9.40
N ILE A 1213 26.11 24.25 -10.08
CA ILE A 1213 25.47 24.33 -11.40
C ILE A 1213 24.06 23.74 -11.28
N CYS A 1214 23.07 24.62 -11.30
CA CYS A 1214 21.67 24.25 -11.35
C CYS A 1214 21.27 23.89 -12.79
N VAL A 1215 20.58 22.77 -12.98
CA VAL A 1215 20.13 22.28 -14.29
C VAL A 1215 18.60 22.41 -14.36
N ASP A 1216 18.14 23.53 -14.89
CA ASP A 1216 16.72 23.76 -15.19
C ASP A 1216 16.39 23.14 -16.55
N TRP A 1217 15.45 22.20 -16.59
CA TRP A 1217 14.91 21.60 -17.82
C TRP A 1217 13.37 21.66 -17.85
N LYS A 1218 12.78 22.68 -17.21
CA LYS A 1218 11.33 22.90 -17.02
C LYS A 1218 10.46 22.63 -18.26
N LYS A 1219 10.87 23.04 -19.46
CA LYS A 1219 10.08 22.77 -20.70
C LYS A 1219 10.07 21.29 -21.08
N GLY A 1220 11.15 20.57 -20.78
CA GLY A 1220 11.29 19.14 -20.98
C GLY A 1220 10.70 18.28 -19.87
N SER A 1221 10.58 18.80 -18.64
CA SER A 1221 9.96 18.11 -17.49
C SER A 1221 8.43 18.29 -17.46
N GLN A 1222 7.91 19.45 -17.87
CA GLN A 1222 6.47 19.79 -17.84
C GLN A 1222 5.73 19.29 -19.09
N THR A 1223 5.76 17.97 -19.27
CA THR A 1223 5.14 17.26 -20.39
C THR A 1223 4.53 15.94 -19.89
N THR A 1224 4.17 15.00 -20.77
CA THR A 1224 3.73 13.67 -20.33
C THR A 1224 4.90 12.91 -19.68
N TYR A 1225 4.62 12.11 -18.65
CA TYR A 1225 5.65 11.32 -17.94
C TYR A 1225 6.55 10.53 -18.90
N THR A 1226 5.95 9.88 -19.90
CA THR A 1226 6.69 9.12 -20.92
C THR A 1226 7.59 10.00 -21.80
N GLN A 1227 7.18 11.22 -22.14
CA GLN A 1227 8.03 12.13 -22.91
C GLN A 1227 9.14 12.71 -22.03
N ALA A 1228 8.84 13.10 -20.79
CA ALA A 1228 9.83 13.59 -19.83
C ALA A 1228 10.92 12.54 -19.55
N ALA A 1229 10.53 11.29 -19.31
CA ALA A 1229 11.46 10.19 -19.06
C ALA A 1229 12.42 9.91 -20.23
N ASN A 1230 12.03 10.23 -21.47
CA ASN A 1230 12.90 10.16 -22.65
C ASN A 1230 13.70 11.46 -22.86
N ASN A 1231 13.14 12.63 -22.55
CA ASN A 1231 13.86 13.91 -22.56
C ASN A 1231 15.07 13.92 -21.60
N VAL A 1232 15.02 13.18 -20.49
CA VAL A 1232 16.16 12.96 -19.58
C VAL A 1232 17.43 12.50 -20.32
N CYS A 1233 17.32 11.74 -21.42
CA CYS A 1233 18.48 11.32 -22.20
C CYS A 1233 19.19 12.51 -22.87
N ALA A 1234 18.43 13.51 -23.36
CA ALA A 1234 18.98 14.74 -23.93
C ALA A 1234 19.58 15.64 -22.84
N VAL A 1235 18.88 15.80 -21.70
CA VAL A 1235 19.41 16.56 -20.53
C VAL A 1235 20.72 15.96 -20.04
N GLY A 1236 20.78 14.63 -19.89
CA GLY A 1236 22.00 13.91 -19.48
C GLY A 1236 23.16 14.09 -20.45
N ALA A 1237 22.89 14.11 -21.77
CA ALA A 1237 23.92 14.39 -22.77
C ALA A 1237 24.42 15.84 -22.70
N GLN A 1238 23.54 16.84 -22.49
CA GLN A 1238 23.96 18.25 -22.30
C GLN A 1238 24.79 18.44 -21.01
N VAL A 1239 24.44 17.74 -19.92
CA VAL A 1239 25.24 17.73 -18.68
C VAL A 1239 26.60 17.06 -18.91
N ALA A 1240 26.65 15.94 -19.64
CA ALA A 1240 27.91 15.27 -19.99
C ALA A 1240 28.83 16.12 -20.88
N GLN A 1241 28.26 16.84 -21.86
CA GLN A 1241 28.98 17.78 -22.71
C GLN A 1241 29.59 18.92 -21.88
N THR A 1242 28.80 19.48 -20.96
CA THR A 1242 29.26 20.49 -19.98
C THR A 1242 30.38 19.95 -19.10
N LEU A 1243 30.25 18.72 -18.59
CA LEU A 1243 31.30 18.05 -17.80
C LEU A 1243 32.59 17.79 -18.59
N ALA A 1244 32.51 17.62 -19.92
CA ALA A 1244 33.69 17.53 -20.78
C ALA A 1244 34.37 18.90 -20.95
N MET A 1245 33.59 19.97 -21.17
CA MET A 1245 34.10 21.34 -21.25
C MET A 1245 34.81 21.79 -19.95
N LEU A 1246 34.19 21.53 -18.79
CA LEU A 1246 34.75 21.88 -17.47
C LEU A 1246 36.04 21.11 -17.12
N LYS A 1247 36.40 20.05 -17.86
CA LYS A 1247 37.64 19.28 -17.67
C LYS A 1247 38.87 19.82 -18.42
N GLY A 1248 38.70 20.76 -19.36
CA GLY A 1248 39.80 21.57 -19.89
C GLY A 1248 40.96 20.82 -20.56
N SER A 1249 40.70 19.79 -21.36
CA SER A 1249 41.75 19.10 -22.15
C SER A 1249 41.21 18.43 -23.40
N ASP A 1250 41.81 18.76 -24.57
CA ASP A 1250 41.58 18.23 -25.94
C ASP A 1250 40.14 17.89 -26.37
N GLY A 1251 39.64 18.61 -27.38
CA GLY A 1251 38.26 18.46 -27.90
C GLY A 1251 37.85 17.04 -28.34
N ARG A 1252 38.81 16.15 -28.61
CA ARG A 1252 38.55 14.72 -28.86
C ARG A 1252 37.89 14.03 -27.65
N ALA A 1253 38.24 14.44 -26.42
CA ALA A 1253 37.60 13.91 -25.21
C ALA A 1253 36.12 14.33 -25.11
N ALA A 1254 35.75 15.50 -25.65
CA ALA A 1254 34.35 15.92 -25.71
C ALA A 1254 33.56 15.13 -26.77
N GLU A 1255 34.14 14.90 -27.95
CA GLU A 1255 33.55 13.97 -28.94
C GLU A 1255 33.41 12.55 -28.38
N GLU A 1256 34.45 12.03 -27.72
CA GLU A 1256 34.48 10.66 -27.21
C GLU A 1256 33.53 10.45 -26.03
N VAL A 1257 33.38 11.43 -25.12
CA VAL A 1257 32.33 11.41 -24.08
C VAL A 1257 30.93 11.50 -24.69
N THR A 1258 30.70 12.38 -25.65
CA THR A 1258 29.37 12.52 -26.31
C THR A 1258 29.01 11.25 -27.08
N ARG A 1259 30.00 10.61 -27.70
CA ARG A 1259 29.87 9.31 -28.40
C ARG A 1259 29.69 8.13 -27.43
N LEU A 1260 30.30 8.17 -26.25
CA LEU A 1260 30.06 7.17 -25.20
C LEU A 1260 28.64 7.29 -24.63
N VAL A 1261 28.16 8.50 -24.34
CA VAL A 1261 26.80 8.72 -23.79
C VAL A 1261 25.70 8.33 -24.79
N SER A 1262 25.91 8.56 -26.08
CA SER A 1262 24.95 8.14 -27.12
C SER A 1262 25.00 6.64 -27.45
N VAL A 1263 26.12 5.93 -27.22
CA VAL A 1263 26.30 4.53 -27.65
C VAL A 1263 26.39 3.50 -26.50
N GLN A 1264 26.80 3.86 -25.29
CA GLN A 1264 26.93 2.91 -24.15
C GLN A 1264 26.55 3.46 -22.77
N ARG A 1265 25.52 2.83 -22.18
CA ARG A 1265 25.30 2.66 -20.73
C ARG A 1265 25.34 3.93 -19.86
N CYS A 1266 24.27 4.72 -19.91
CA CYS A 1266 23.70 5.22 -18.65
C CYS A 1266 22.85 4.09 -18.06
N ASN A 1267 23.18 3.63 -16.85
CA ASN A 1267 22.57 2.50 -16.16
C ASN A 1267 22.65 2.71 -14.64
#